data_AF-A0A521TVM2-F1
#
_entry.id   AF-A0A521TVM2-F1
#
_cell.length_a   1.000
_cell.length_b   1.000
_cell.length_c   1.000
_cell.angle_alpha   90.00
_cell.angle_beta   90.00
_cell.angle_gamma   90.00
#
_symmetry.space_group_name_H-M   'P 1'
#
loop_
_entity.id
_entity.type
_entity.pdbx_description
1 polymer ?
#
loop_
_entity_poly.entity_id
_entity_poly.type
_entity_poly.pdbx_seq_one_letter_code
_entity_poly.pdbx_strand_id
1 'polypeptide(L)'
;MRFRASFFVALFGVFALCSSPALAIINQVDGVIVPQSDALQACLDKRADLVPTAGNPAPGEGLGVLNAVANAAVTPQTFVPSVRADGRRIAQFTMVGEGAGYQNRFGWYNVGDSPFVAASRQQIFSCRDLVAPCDCPCPAGPRRIIPTDTACTHWVNPNIVEIDFDCQRTRGAWRGGPIAFYIMTPEALSDAGDTNCPAESATDRRVYSTDNSINDDGDYVHFLIYSSRTFRDGYYFGWEDLFRGGDNDFEDALVRTIGMVPACNPVPETCDGRDNNCNGMIDDGLGTSTCGLGACQRTVNNCVNGMRATCTPGPATAEVCDNVDNNCNGTVDEGVSRACNGECGPGTQYCSAGAWGDCVSTAPLPEVCDNRDNDCNGRIDDGLSRPCSTLCGSGREVCAAGMWGSCSAPAPAVEICDGVDNDCDGMVDEGVPARPCAASELRCGPGMAVCVGGRFVCNAPQPRPEVCDGRDNDCDGTVDNGIPSAGTCGLAQGVCRAGTFECRGGRFVCTADESMRRDETCDGLDNNCNGLVDEGNPGGGASCMTGADGAPLCRAGTLRCRAGRLACEGGVLGTPERCNCMDDDCDGMIDEDAPGAGGLCPGGGRCVACQCRTPCLPGEFPCSVGLACNSENFCVPPLCGTEICSPTQICQANRCVDQCAALTCPSGQVCNVRDGRARCVENNCYGLGCTGTQLCRAGVCVNNGCAAQTCPAGQFCRPGATGAAQCVRSCATTQCPPTQSCLDGACVADPCQGVRCDVGTLCAVVGGRGVCQPDPCRNIGAQPGRVCRNGVLVDDPCAGVVCGGGSNVVCRNGQCLDPTLTPLIRDRVVGSGGGCSVSPSGQRSLRGGWLLAASVALGALGRRRRRRSADAGGAR
;
A
#
# COMPACT_ATOMS: atom_id res chain seq x y z
N MET A 1 -15.09 -63.13 -12.39
CA MET A 1 -14.09 -62.03 -12.34
C MET A 1 -14.36 -61.22 -11.08
N ARG A 2 -13.48 -61.30 -10.08
CA ARG A 2 -13.71 -60.73 -8.75
C ARG A 2 -13.13 -59.31 -8.68
N PHE A 3 -14.02 -58.31 -8.66
CA PHE A 3 -13.73 -56.95 -8.25
C PHE A 3 -13.42 -56.94 -6.74
N ARG A 4 -12.23 -56.47 -6.35
CA ARG A 4 -11.91 -56.18 -4.95
C ARG A 4 -12.10 -54.68 -4.71
N ALA A 5 -13.08 -54.38 -3.87
CA ALA A 5 -13.26 -53.10 -3.20
C ALA A 5 -12.11 -52.87 -2.22
N SER A 6 -11.54 -51.67 -2.23
CA SER A 6 -10.62 -51.21 -1.19
C SER A 6 -11.21 -49.97 -0.52
N PHE A 7 -11.50 -50.13 0.76
CA PHE A 7 -11.87 -49.11 1.73
C PHE A 7 -10.81 -47.99 1.77
N PHE A 8 -11.25 -46.74 1.63
CA PHE A 8 -10.46 -45.57 2.02
C PHE A 8 -10.74 -45.26 3.51
N VAL A 9 -9.75 -45.52 4.37
CA VAL A 9 -9.70 -44.95 5.72
C VAL A 9 -8.92 -43.65 5.61
N ALA A 10 -9.61 -42.51 5.75
CA ALA A 10 -8.99 -41.21 5.87
C ALA A 10 -8.42 -41.05 7.29
N LEU A 11 -7.12 -41.25 7.45
CA LEU A 11 -6.39 -40.86 8.66
C LEU A 11 -5.93 -39.40 8.48
N PHE A 12 -6.55 -38.47 9.20
CA PHE A 12 -6.09 -37.09 9.32
C PHE A 12 -4.75 -37.07 10.07
N GLY A 13 -3.64 -37.02 9.33
CA GLY A 13 -2.32 -36.72 9.87
C GLY A 13 -2.11 -35.21 9.91
N VAL A 14 -2.36 -34.60 11.07
CA VAL A 14 -2.00 -33.22 11.38
C VAL A 14 -0.47 -33.11 11.41
N PHE A 15 0.14 -32.53 10.36
CA PHE A 15 1.55 -32.15 10.39
C PHE A 15 1.68 -30.67 10.74
N ALA A 16 2.09 -30.44 11.98
CA ALA A 16 2.48 -29.13 12.50
C ALA A 16 3.70 -28.61 11.72
N LEU A 17 3.52 -27.43 11.11
CA LEU A 17 4.59 -26.65 10.48
C LEU A 17 5.44 -26.00 11.59
N CYS A 18 6.70 -26.40 11.73
CA CYS A 18 7.69 -25.64 12.50
C CYS A 18 8.34 -24.59 11.58
N SER A 19 7.84 -23.37 11.63
CA SER A 19 8.50 -22.15 11.18
C SER A 19 9.55 -21.72 12.21
N SER A 20 10.83 -21.62 11.84
CA SER A 20 11.84 -20.94 12.66
C SER A 20 11.96 -19.49 12.20
N PRO A 21 11.64 -18.48 13.04
CA PRO A 21 11.87 -17.08 12.72
C PRO A 21 13.37 -16.74 12.75
N ALA A 22 13.80 -15.80 11.90
CA ALA A 22 15.10 -15.16 12.02
C ALA A 22 15.22 -14.52 13.41
N LEU A 23 16.28 -14.87 14.14
CA LEU A 23 16.50 -14.43 15.52
C LEU A 23 17.25 -13.10 15.49
N ALA A 24 16.65 -12.04 16.02
CA ALA A 24 17.30 -10.76 16.23
C ALA A 24 18.12 -10.85 17.53
N ILE A 25 19.43 -10.68 17.44
CA ILE A 25 20.32 -10.67 18.61
C ILE A 25 20.48 -9.22 19.07
N ILE A 26 20.38 -8.98 20.38
CA ILE A 26 20.56 -7.66 20.98
C ILE A 26 22.03 -7.47 21.38
N ASN A 27 22.59 -6.31 21.05
CA ASN A 27 23.94 -5.93 21.44
C ASN A 27 23.90 -4.69 22.35
N GLN A 28 24.81 -4.62 23.32
CA GLN A 28 25.18 -3.39 24.00
C GLN A 28 25.89 -2.42 23.03
N VAL A 29 26.07 -1.18 23.48
CA VAL A 29 26.70 -0.08 22.71
C VAL A 29 28.13 -0.42 22.26
N ASP A 30 28.84 -1.26 23.02
CA ASP A 30 30.18 -1.74 22.72
C ASP A 30 30.22 -2.97 21.78
N GLY A 31 29.06 -3.44 21.32
CA GLY A 31 28.90 -4.58 20.42
C GLY A 31 28.82 -5.94 21.12
N VAL A 32 28.77 -5.97 22.46
CA VAL A 32 28.59 -7.19 23.24
C VAL A 32 27.18 -7.75 23.07
N ILE A 33 27.05 -9.02 22.67
CA ILE A 33 25.78 -9.74 22.62
C ILE A 33 25.27 -9.98 24.05
N VAL A 34 24.01 -9.67 24.30
CA VAL A 34 23.37 -9.85 25.60
C VAL A 34 22.14 -10.78 25.54
N PRO A 35 21.85 -11.54 26.61
CA PRO A 35 22.62 -11.64 27.86
C PRO A 35 23.91 -12.46 27.72
N GLN A 36 24.92 -12.21 28.57
CA GLN A 36 26.24 -12.85 28.54
C GLN A 36 26.36 -14.14 29.39
N SER A 37 25.34 -14.47 30.20
CA SER A 37 25.34 -15.67 31.05
C SER A 37 24.09 -16.55 30.85
N ASP A 38 24.19 -17.81 31.27
CA ASP A 38 23.06 -18.77 31.26
C ASP A 38 22.09 -18.55 32.44
N ALA A 39 22.34 -17.57 33.33
CA ALA A 39 21.54 -17.34 34.52
C ALA A 39 20.10 -16.94 34.18
N LEU A 40 19.94 -16.00 33.25
CA LEU A 40 18.62 -15.61 32.74
C LEU A 40 17.90 -16.77 32.03
N GLN A 41 18.64 -17.58 31.26
CA GLN A 41 18.08 -18.77 30.60
C GLN A 41 17.55 -19.78 31.61
N ALA A 42 18.28 -20.05 32.70
CA ALA A 42 17.84 -20.94 33.77
C ALA A 42 16.54 -20.45 34.44
N CYS A 43 16.38 -19.13 34.56
CA CYS A 43 15.19 -18.51 35.10
C CYS A 43 13.96 -18.63 34.16
N LEU A 44 14.16 -18.45 32.84
CA LEU A 44 13.11 -18.65 31.82
C LEU A 44 12.68 -20.12 31.71
N ASP A 45 13.60 -21.07 31.86
CA ASP A 45 13.37 -22.50 31.70
C ASP A 45 12.66 -23.17 32.90
N LYS A 46 12.41 -22.43 33.97
CA LYS A 46 11.79 -22.96 35.20
C LYS A 46 10.42 -23.57 34.90
N ARG A 47 10.32 -24.90 35.04
CA ARG A 47 9.08 -25.64 34.77
C ARG A 47 8.03 -25.42 35.85
N ALA A 48 6.76 -25.40 35.45
CA ALA A 48 5.62 -25.28 36.36
C ALA A 48 5.32 -26.53 37.20
N ASP A 49 5.86 -27.69 36.82
CA ASP A 49 5.52 -29.02 37.36
C ASP A 49 6.56 -29.62 38.33
N LEU A 50 7.76 -29.02 38.46
CA LEU A 50 8.90 -29.59 39.21
C LEU A 50 9.16 -29.00 40.61
N VAL A 51 8.20 -28.31 41.25
CA VAL A 51 8.36 -27.85 42.64
C VAL A 51 7.56 -28.73 43.60
N PRO A 52 8.12 -29.83 44.13
CA PRO A 52 7.54 -30.55 45.25
C PRO A 52 7.89 -29.80 46.53
N THR A 53 7.02 -28.88 46.95
CA THR A 53 6.68 -28.48 48.33
C THR A 53 6.15 -27.04 48.34
N ALA A 54 5.29 -26.75 49.32
CA ALA A 54 4.44 -25.57 49.46
C ALA A 54 5.17 -24.22 49.69
N GLY A 55 6.24 -23.92 48.94
CA GLY A 55 7.14 -22.79 49.22
C GLY A 55 7.21 -21.67 48.18
N ASN A 56 7.04 -21.91 46.87
CA ASN A 56 7.20 -20.83 45.87
C ASN A 56 6.65 -21.16 44.45
N PRO A 57 5.53 -20.55 44.01
CA PRO A 57 4.81 -20.90 42.78
C PRO A 57 5.04 -19.92 41.60
N ALA A 58 6.22 -19.31 41.44
CA ALA A 58 6.51 -18.45 40.28
C ALA A 58 7.23 -19.24 39.16
N PRO A 59 6.52 -19.98 38.28
CA PRO A 59 7.18 -20.71 37.19
C PRO A 59 7.66 -19.77 36.09
N GLY A 60 8.72 -20.18 35.40
CA GLY A 60 9.12 -19.63 34.11
C GLY A 60 8.20 -20.15 33.00
N GLU A 61 8.67 -20.11 31.76
CA GLU A 61 7.98 -20.67 30.60
C GLU A 61 8.16 -22.19 30.50
N GLY A 62 9.21 -22.72 31.11
CA GLY A 62 9.60 -24.13 31.01
C GLY A 62 10.71 -24.35 29.98
N LEU A 63 11.38 -25.49 30.15
CA LEU A 63 12.63 -25.82 29.46
C LEU A 63 12.54 -25.68 27.93
N GLY A 64 13.32 -24.77 27.35
CA GLY A 64 13.50 -24.57 25.93
C GLY A 64 12.34 -23.84 25.23
N VAL A 65 11.38 -23.28 25.99
CA VAL A 65 10.26 -22.53 25.42
C VAL A 65 10.71 -21.16 24.92
N LEU A 66 11.51 -20.46 25.71
CA LEU A 66 12.19 -19.22 25.34
C LEU A 66 13.71 -19.42 25.40
N ASN A 67 14.41 -18.81 24.46
CA ASN A 67 15.87 -18.69 24.48
C ASN A 67 16.26 -17.25 24.82
N ALA A 68 17.09 -17.08 25.85
CA ALA A 68 17.42 -15.79 26.45
C ALA A 68 18.14 -14.84 25.48
N VAL A 69 18.93 -15.34 24.54
CA VAL A 69 19.57 -14.49 23.52
C VAL A 69 18.66 -14.30 22.32
N ALA A 70 18.13 -15.40 21.79
CA ALA A 70 17.42 -15.41 20.53
C ALA A 70 16.01 -14.82 20.59
N ASN A 71 15.40 -14.78 21.77
CA ASN A 71 14.06 -14.23 21.97
C ASN A 71 14.06 -12.90 22.72
N ALA A 72 15.24 -12.35 23.00
CA ALA A 72 15.39 -11.03 23.59
C ALA A 72 14.91 -9.93 22.62
N ALA A 73 14.25 -8.92 23.18
CA ALA A 73 13.85 -7.72 22.49
C ALA A 73 13.96 -6.51 23.43
N VAL A 74 14.11 -5.31 22.88
CA VAL A 74 14.01 -4.03 23.62
C VAL A 74 12.72 -3.28 23.26
N THR A 75 11.84 -3.95 22.52
CA THR A 75 10.52 -3.46 22.12
C THR A 75 9.49 -4.57 22.33
N PRO A 76 8.22 -4.24 22.62
CA PRO A 76 7.68 -2.88 22.80
C PRO A 76 8.11 -2.23 24.13
N GLN A 77 8.26 -0.91 24.14
CA GLN A 77 8.73 -0.15 25.31
C GLN A 77 7.62 0.26 26.28
N THR A 78 6.36 0.29 25.80
CA THR A 78 5.18 0.75 26.53
C THR A 78 4.01 -0.21 26.33
N PHE A 79 3.11 -0.27 27.31
CA PHE A 79 2.05 -1.27 27.39
C PHE A 79 0.71 -0.65 27.83
N VAL A 80 -0.40 -1.29 27.47
CA VAL A 80 -1.75 -0.96 27.95
C VAL A 80 -2.35 -2.19 28.65
N PRO A 81 -3.03 -2.03 29.80
CA PRO A 81 -3.80 -3.10 30.41
C PRO A 81 -4.88 -3.65 29.48
N SER A 82 -4.79 -4.94 29.15
CA SER A 82 -5.76 -5.65 28.31
C SER A 82 -7.09 -5.85 29.03
N VAL A 83 -8.18 -5.95 28.26
CA VAL A 83 -9.51 -6.23 28.79
C VAL A 83 -9.69 -7.76 28.87
N ARG A 84 -9.95 -8.28 30.07
CA ARG A 84 -10.29 -9.70 30.26
C ARG A 84 -11.71 -9.99 29.74
N ALA A 85 -12.07 -11.27 29.63
CA ALA A 85 -13.39 -11.68 29.16
C ALA A 85 -14.56 -11.18 30.03
N ASP A 86 -14.30 -10.83 31.30
CA ASP A 86 -15.27 -10.24 32.23
C ASP A 86 -15.39 -8.71 32.09
N GLY A 87 -14.71 -8.11 31.10
CA GLY A 87 -14.73 -6.68 30.81
C GLY A 87 -13.81 -5.84 31.70
N ARG A 88 -13.08 -6.43 32.65
CA ARG A 88 -12.19 -5.72 33.58
C ARG A 88 -10.74 -5.74 33.09
N ARG A 89 -10.01 -4.69 33.42
CA ARG A 89 -8.56 -4.56 33.14
C ARG A 89 -7.74 -4.96 34.36
N ILE A 90 -7.50 -6.27 34.49
CA ILE A 90 -6.69 -6.81 35.60
C ILE A 90 -5.42 -7.42 35.01
N ALA A 91 -4.28 -6.88 35.43
CA ALA A 91 -2.98 -7.44 35.06
C ALA A 91 -2.33 -8.15 36.24
N GLN A 92 -1.72 -9.30 35.98
CA GLN A 92 -0.98 -10.07 36.95
C GLN A 92 0.52 -9.85 36.75
N PHE A 93 1.24 -9.58 37.83
CA PHE A 93 2.68 -9.44 37.87
C PHE A 93 3.27 -10.56 38.71
N THR A 94 4.35 -11.15 38.24
CA THR A 94 5.05 -12.25 38.91
C THR A 94 6.53 -11.97 38.96
N MET A 95 7.13 -11.96 40.15
CA MET A 95 8.58 -11.99 40.31
C MET A 95 9.08 -13.42 40.06
N VAL A 96 9.78 -13.64 38.95
CA VAL A 96 10.26 -14.96 38.51
C VAL A 96 11.67 -15.24 39.02
N GLY A 97 12.54 -14.23 39.00
CA GLY A 97 13.94 -14.29 39.45
C GLY A 97 14.47 -12.92 39.88
N GLU A 98 15.53 -12.91 40.67
CA GLU A 98 16.25 -11.73 41.16
C GLU A 98 17.70 -12.16 41.40
N GLY A 99 18.66 -11.59 40.67
CA GLY A 99 20.09 -11.93 40.66
C GLY A 99 20.96 -11.02 41.54
N ALA A 100 22.26 -11.31 41.55
CA ALA A 100 23.37 -10.47 42.07
C ALA A 100 23.35 -9.88 43.50
N GLY A 101 22.33 -10.16 44.34
CA GLY A 101 22.36 -9.75 45.75
C GLY A 101 22.08 -8.26 46.00
N TYR A 102 21.58 -7.54 45.00
CA TYR A 102 21.13 -6.15 45.10
C TYR A 102 19.63 -6.05 45.39
N GLN A 103 19.23 -4.91 45.95
CA GLN A 103 17.89 -4.68 46.51
C GLN A 103 17.06 -3.81 45.56
N ASN A 104 16.54 -4.43 44.49
CA ASN A 104 15.83 -3.74 43.41
C ASN A 104 14.35 -3.45 43.76
N ARG A 105 13.82 -2.32 43.25
CA ARG A 105 12.37 -2.04 43.26
C ARG A 105 11.85 -2.08 41.83
N PHE A 106 10.68 -2.68 41.62
CA PHE A 106 10.03 -2.74 40.32
C PHE A 106 8.64 -2.10 40.39
N GLY A 107 8.26 -1.34 39.37
CA GLY A 107 6.94 -0.74 39.29
C GLY A 107 6.57 -0.22 37.90
N TRP A 108 5.50 0.57 37.84
CA TRP A 108 5.01 1.22 36.63
C TRP A 108 4.78 2.71 36.85
N TYR A 109 4.61 3.45 35.76
CA TYR A 109 4.18 4.86 35.76
C TYR A 109 3.40 5.15 34.47
N ASN A 110 2.62 6.23 34.44
CA ASN A 110 1.93 6.64 33.22
C ASN A 110 2.93 7.24 32.24
N VAL A 111 2.92 6.80 30.98
CA VAL A 111 3.77 7.39 29.94
C VAL A 111 3.46 8.88 29.81
N GLY A 112 4.51 9.70 29.69
CA GLY A 112 4.46 11.15 29.77
C GLY A 112 4.75 11.72 31.17
N ASP A 113 4.69 10.88 32.22
CA ASP A 113 5.29 11.23 33.52
C ASP A 113 6.77 10.81 33.55
N SER A 114 7.52 11.36 34.50
CA SER A 114 8.92 11.00 34.72
C SER A 114 9.04 10.00 35.87
N PRO A 115 9.62 8.80 35.67
CA PRO A 115 9.84 7.83 36.74
C PRO A 115 10.95 8.26 37.69
N PHE A 116 11.70 9.33 37.40
CA PHE A 116 12.64 9.94 38.34
C PHE A 116 11.93 10.73 39.44
N VAL A 117 10.66 11.10 39.21
CA VAL A 117 9.82 11.80 40.20
C VAL A 117 9.06 10.77 41.06
N ALA A 118 9.29 10.80 42.37
CA ALA A 118 8.70 9.85 43.32
C ALA A 118 7.17 9.77 43.25
N ALA A 119 6.48 10.91 43.09
CA ALA A 119 5.03 10.97 43.03
C ALA A 119 4.43 10.28 41.78
N SER A 120 5.23 10.06 40.73
CA SER A 120 4.79 9.45 39.48
C SER A 120 4.90 7.93 39.48
N ARG A 121 5.69 7.37 40.41
CA ARG A 121 6.00 5.95 40.49
C ARG A 121 4.89 5.17 41.20
N GLN A 122 4.51 4.05 40.61
CA GLN A 122 3.60 3.08 41.17
C GLN A 122 4.37 1.76 41.37
N GLN A 123 5.01 1.64 42.53
CA GLN A 123 5.74 0.44 42.93
C GLN A 123 4.85 -0.82 42.98
N ILE A 124 5.35 -1.93 42.46
CA ILE A 124 4.70 -3.25 42.52
C ILE A 124 5.47 -4.15 43.50
N PHE A 125 6.78 -4.28 43.31
CA PHE A 125 7.66 -5.08 44.15
C PHE A 125 8.65 -4.17 44.88
N SER A 126 8.75 -4.36 46.20
CA SER A 126 9.79 -3.75 47.02
C SER A 126 11.02 -4.64 47.06
N CYS A 127 12.15 -4.07 47.45
CA CYS A 127 13.35 -4.82 47.76
C CYS A 127 13.13 -5.98 48.75
N ARG A 128 14.14 -6.86 48.81
CA ARG A 128 14.35 -7.88 49.83
C ARG A 128 15.34 -7.41 50.92
N ASP A 129 15.10 -7.74 52.20
CA ASP A 129 16.08 -7.51 53.28
C ASP A 129 17.19 -8.59 53.25
N LEU A 130 18.45 -8.20 53.54
CA LEU A 130 19.71 -8.96 53.64
C LEU A 130 19.59 -10.48 53.96
N VAL A 131 19.19 -11.27 52.98
CA VAL A 131 19.31 -12.74 53.00
C VAL A 131 20.14 -13.12 51.78
N ALA A 132 20.94 -14.18 51.92
CA ALA A 132 21.86 -14.73 50.94
C ALA A 132 21.37 -14.56 49.49
N PRO A 133 22.26 -14.21 48.54
CA PRO A 133 21.92 -14.06 47.12
C PRO A 133 21.08 -15.25 46.69
N CYS A 134 19.94 -14.96 46.07
CA CYS A 134 19.12 -16.01 45.52
C CYS A 134 19.58 -16.31 44.11
N ASP A 135 20.17 -17.48 43.91
CA ASP A 135 20.47 -17.96 42.56
C ASP A 135 19.18 -17.98 41.73
N CYS A 136 19.25 -17.60 40.46
CA CYS A 136 18.20 -17.92 39.50
C CYS A 136 18.10 -19.46 39.41
N PRO A 137 17.06 -20.12 39.96
CA PRO A 137 15.77 -19.59 40.45
C PRO A 137 15.66 -19.39 41.97
N CYS A 138 15.12 -18.23 42.38
CA CYS A 138 14.97 -17.90 43.79
C CYS A 138 13.87 -18.73 44.49
N PRO A 139 14.17 -19.46 45.59
CA PRO A 139 13.19 -20.30 46.28
C PRO A 139 12.29 -19.56 47.27
N ALA A 140 12.53 -18.28 47.58
CA ALA A 140 11.68 -17.48 48.49
C ALA A 140 11.27 -16.14 47.83
N GLY A 141 10.00 -15.73 47.97
CA GLY A 141 9.57 -14.44 47.41
C GLY A 141 10.05 -13.19 48.17
N PRO A 142 9.83 -11.98 47.64
CA PRO A 142 10.18 -10.73 48.32
C PRO A 142 9.41 -10.65 49.64
N ARG A 143 10.13 -10.41 50.75
CA ARG A 143 9.56 -10.50 52.11
C ARG A 143 8.68 -9.30 52.49
N ARG A 144 8.84 -8.14 51.84
CA ARG A 144 8.10 -6.92 52.20
C ARG A 144 7.13 -6.50 51.09
N ILE A 145 5.88 -6.87 51.31
CA ILE A 145 4.72 -6.41 50.54
C ILE A 145 4.51 -4.94 50.90
N ILE A 146 4.86 -4.02 50.00
CA ILE A 146 4.44 -2.62 50.12
C ILE A 146 3.31 -2.42 49.11
N PRO A 147 2.05 -2.35 49.55
CA PRO A 147 0.95 -2.08 48.64
C PRO A 147 0.99 -0.61 48.22
N THR A 148 1.10 -0.35 46.91
CA THR A 148 0.85 0.97 46.35
C THR A 148 -0.62 1.39 46.47
N ASP A 149 -1.52 0.42 46.54
CA ASP A 149 -2.91 0.64 46.96
C ASP A 149 -3.55 -0.71 47.34
N THR A 150 -3.87 -0.94 48.63
CA THR A 150 -4.51 -2.19 49.05
C THR A 150 -5.93 -2.37 48.51
N ALA A 151 -6.56 -1.31 48.00
CA ALA A 151 -7.92 -1.39 47.45
C ALA A 151 -7.95 -1.90 46.01
N CYS A 152 -6.92 -1.60 45.20
CA CYS A 152 -6.85 -1.98 43.78
C CYS A 152 -5.86 -3.12 43.51
N THR A 153 -5.26 -3.68 44.56
CA THR A 153 -4.19 -4.68 44.46
C THR A 153 -4.58 -5.93 45.22
N HIS A 154 -4.51 -7.09 44.58
CA HIS A 154 -4.81 -8.39 45.15
C HIS A 154 -3.59 -9.31 45.08
N TRP A 155 -3.06 -9.69 46.23
CA TRP A 155 -1.90 -10.58 46.31
C TRP A 155 -2.35 -12.04 46.29
N VAL A 156 -1.91 -12.78 45.27
CA VAL A 156 -2.16 -14.21 45.13
C VAL A 156 -1.20 -15.01 46.01
N ASN A 157 0.06 -14.60 46.05
CA ASN A 157 1.11 -15.08 46.95
C ASN A 157 2.27 -14.06 46.95
N PRO A 158 3.34 -14.25 47.75
CA PRO A 158 4.42 -13.26 47.85
C PRO A 158 5.12 -12.90 46.53
N ASN A 159 5.05 -13.77 45.51
CA ASN A 159 5.64 -13.53 44.20
C ASN A 159 4.64 -13.09 43.13
N ILE A 160 3.33 -13.20 43.39
CA ILE A 160 2.28 -12.94 42.38
C ILE A 160 1.27 -11.95 42.91
N VAL A 161 1.09 -10.86 42.18
CA VAL A 161 0.15 -9.79 42.49
C VAL A 161 -0.71 -9.46 41.28
N GLU A 162 -2.00 -9.26 41.50
CA GLU A 162 -2.93 -8.75 40.50
C GLU A 162 -3.26 -7.29 40.80
N ILE A 163 -3.22 -6.44 39.77
CA ILE A 163 -3.57 -5.02 39.85
C ILE A 163 -4.79 -4.80 38.98
N ASP A 164 -5.84 -4.23 39.57
CA ASP A 164 -7.05 -3.79 38.89
C ASP A 164 -6.86 -2.34 38.39
N PHE A 165 -6.61 -2.21 37.09
CA PHE A 165 -6.39 -0.91 36.47
C PHE A 165 -7.67 -0.08 36.37
N ASP A 166 -8.86 -0.67 36.30
CA ASP A 166 -10.11 0.11 36.34
C ASP A 166 -10.32 0.76 37.72
N CYS A 167 -9.93 0.07 38.79
CA CYS A 167 -9.86 0.63 40.13
C CYS A 167 -8.80 1.73 40.23
N GLN A 168 -7.58 1.48 39.71
CA GLN A 168 -6.51 2.50 39.68
C GLN A 168 -6.92 3.75 38.90
N ARG A 169 -7.73 3.59 37.83
CA ARG A 169 -8.30 4.70 37.06
C ARG A 169 -9.26 5.54 37.88
N THR A 170 -10.16 4.88 38.60
CA THR A 170 -11.14 5.54 39.46
C THR A 170 -10.48 6.38 40.55
N ARG A 171 -9.28 5.96 40.98
CA ARG A 171 -8.50 6.64 42.02
C ARG A 171 -7.45 7.61 41.47
N GLY A 172 -7.39 7.78 40.15
CA GLY A 172 -6.51 8.73 39.47
C GLY A 172 -5.05 8.29 39.33
N ALA A 173 -4.69 7.10 39.79
CA ALA A 173 -3.33 6.58 39.67
C ALA A 173 -2.99 6.17 38.21
N TRP A 174 -3.97 5.62 37.48
CA TRP A 174 -3.85 5.33 36.05
C TRP A 174 -4.74 6.26 35.23
N ARG A 175 -4.20 6.88 34.17
CA ARG A 175 -4.96 7.84 33.33
C ARG A 175 -5.71 7.21 32.15
N GLY A 176 -5.67 5.88 32.01
CA GLY A 176 -6.33 5.18 30.90
C GLY A 176 -5.45 5.01 29.64
N GLY A 177 -4.24 5.55 29.66
CA GLY A 177 -3.28 5.50 28.56
C GLY A 177 -2.16 4.46 28.75
N PRO A 178 -1.12 4.49 27.90
CA PRO A 178 0.01 3.59 28.04
C PRO A 178 0.77 3.82 29.34
N ILE A 179 1.32 2.73 29.87
CA ILE A 179 2.23 2.70 31.00
C ILE A 179 3.58 2.16 30.56
N ALA A 180 4.63 2.53 31.27
CA ALA A 180 5.96 1.95 31.15
C ALA A 180 6.38 1.35 32.49
N PHE A 181 7.34 0.44 32.46
CA PHE A 181 7.88 -0.19 33.66
C PHE A 181 9.22 0.45 34.02
N TYR A 182 9.57 0.35 35.30
CA TYR A 182 10.85 0.80 35.80
C TYR A 182 11.43 -0.20 36.79
N ILE A 183 12.76 -0.24 36.84
CA ILE A 183 13.52 -0.75 37.97
C ILE A 183 14.24 0.43 38.64
N MET A 184 14.31 0.43 39.97
CA MET A 184 15.12 1.37 40.75
C MET A 184 16.13 0.57 41.56
N THR A 185 17.40 0.87 41.36
CA THR A 185 18.52 0.09 41.88
C THR A 185 19.19 0.86 43.04
N PRO A 186 19.89 0.17 43.95
CA PRO A 186 20.50 0.80 45.13
C PRO A 186 21.71 1.68 44.79
N GLU A 187 22.18 1.76 43.56
CA GLU A 187 23.37 2.53 43.22
C GLU A 187 23.13 4.04 43.26
N ALA A 188 24.00 4.76 44.00
CA ALA A 188 24.00 6.21 44.01
C ALA A 188 24.71 6.75 42.76
N LEU A 189 24.36 7.97 42.33
CA LEU A 189 24.99 8.67 41.19
C LEU A 189 26.53 8.87 41.29
N SER A 190 27.18 8.47 42.40
CA SER A 190 28.57 8.80 42.74
C SER A 190 29.45 7.60 43.14
N ASP A 191 29.25 6.40 42.55
CA ASP A 191 30.06 5.18 42.75
C ASP A 191 30.29 4.76 44.22
N ALA A 192 29.46 5.24 45.14
CA ALA A 192 29.55 4.89 46.55
C ALA A 192 28.79 3.58 46.76
N GLY A 193 29.53 2.47 46.91
CA GLY A 193 28.98 1.12 47.11
C GLY A 193 28.02 1.04 48.28
N ASP A 194 26.73 1.25 48.01
CA ASP A 194 25.64 1.15 48.96
C ASP A 194 24.80 -0.07 48.62
N THR A 195 24.87 -1.08 49.49
CA THR A 195 24.17 -2.36 49.35
C THR A 195 22.75 -2.31 49.95
N ASN A 196 22.24 -1.11 50.27
CA ASN A 196 20.94 -0.93 50.91
C ASN A 196 19.87 -0.49 49.93
N CYS A 197 18.63 -0.93 50.19
CA CYS A 197 17.43 -0.46 49.53
C CYS A 197 17.39 1.05 49.35
N PRO A 198 17.19 1.55 48.13
CA PRO A 198 16.87 2.95 47.95
C PRO A 198 15.54 3.25 48.65
N ALA A 199 15.45 4.36 49.38
CA ALA A 199 14.16 4.85 49.85
C ALA A 199 13.29 5.21 48.63
N GLU A 200 11.97 5.02 48.70
CA GLU A 200 11.08 5.42 47.59
C GLU A 200 11.17 6.92 47.28
N SER A 201 11.50 7.74 48.28
CA SER A 201 11.73 9.18 48.13
C SER A 201 13.17 9.54 47.73
N ALA A 202 14.06 8.57 47.51
CA ALA A 202 15.45 8.83 47.18
C ALA A 202 15.54 9.42 45.76
N THR A 203 16.23 10.55 45.64
CA THR A 203 16.45 11.29 44.37
C THR A 203 17.86 11.11 43.83
N ASP A 204 18.71 10.39 44.55
CA ASP A 204 20.14 10.17 44.29
C ASP A 204 20.44 8.77 43.73
N ARG A 205 19.40 8.02 43.35
CA ARG A 205 19.47 6.61 42.93
C ARG A 205 19.14 6.44 41.45
N ARG A 206 19.70 5.42 40.80
CA ARG A 206 19.43 5.11 39.40
C ARG A 206 18.05 4.48 39.21
N VAL A 207 17.36 4.92 38.17
CA VAL A 207 16.08 4.38 37.72
C VAL A 207 16.22 4.09 36.23
N TYR A 208 15.97 2.84 35.83
CA TYR A 208 15.92 2.46 34.42
C TYR A 208 14.49 2.17 34.03
N SER A 209 14.11 2.58 32.83
CA SER A 209 12.77 2.40 32.30
C SER A 209 12.76 1.61 31.00
N THR A 210 11.66 0.90 30.78
CA THR A 210 11.36 0.30 29.47
C THR A 210 11.10 1.35 28.40
N ASP A 211 10.64 2.56 28.77
CA ASP A 211 10.66 3.72 27.88
C ASP A 211 12.10 4.21 27.77
N ASN A 212 12.80 3.73 26.74
CA ASN A 212 14.23 3.98 26.63
C ASN A 212 14.55 5.46 26.35
N SER A 213 13.56 6.23 25.89
CA SER A 213 13.75 7.64 25.52
C SER A 213 14.04 8.55 26.71
N ILE A 214 13.75 8.08 27.93
CA ILE A 214 13.93 8.84 29.17
C ILE A 214 15.09 8.35 30.01
N ASN A 215 15.75 7.24 29.65
CA ASN A 215 16.95 6.77 30.33
C ASN A 215 18.09 7.77 30.07
N ASP A 216 18.79 8.20 31.12
CA ASP A 216 19.68 9.36 31.11
C ASP A 216 21.16 9.02 30.93
N ASP A 217 21.49 7.77 30.58
CA ASP A 217 22.85 7.26 30.57
C ASP A 217 23.40 6.80 29.21
N GLY A 218 22.64 7.03 28.13
CA GLY A 218 23.04 6.78 26.74
C GLY A 218 22.25 5.65 26.08
N ASP A 219 22.85 4.99 25.10
CA ASP A 219 22.22 3.90 24.33
C ASP A 219 22.38 2.51 24.97
N TYR A 220 22.76 2.45 26.26
CA TYR A 220 22.94 1.18 26.98
C TYR A 220 21.61 0.46 27.18
N VAL A 221 21.62 -0.85 27.00
CA VAL A 221 20.45 -1.70 27.19
C VAL A 221 20.39 -2.13 28.65
N HIS A 222 19.35 -1.70 29.37
CA HIS A 222 19.12 -2.03 30.79
C HIS A 222 18.02 -3.05 31.02
N PHE A 223 17.29 -3.41 29.97
CA PHE A 223 16.21 -4.38 30.04
C PHE A 223 16.13 -5.22 28.76
N LEU A 224 15.68 -6.46 28.92
CA LEU A 224 15.31 -7.36 27.85
C LEU A 224 13.87 -7.83 28.05
N ILE A 225 13.12 -7.82 26.95
CA ILE A 225 11.71 -8.17 26.89
C ILE A 225 11.58 -9.49 26.14
N TYR A 226 10.75 -10.37 26.70
CA TYR A 226 10.42 -11.63 26.05
C TYR A 226 8.91 -11.78 25.97
N SER A 227 8.39 -12.00 24.77
CA SER A 227 6.98 -12.35 24.60
C SER A 227 6.77 -13.80 25.05
N SER A 228 5.84 -13.98 25.99
CA SER A 228 5.47 -15.30 26.48
C SER A 228 4.91 -16.17 25.36
N ARG A 229 5.29 -17.46 25.35
CA ARG A 229 4.68 -18.45 24.44
C ARG A 229 3.62 -19.31 25.14
N THR A 230 3.58 -19.24 26.47
CA THR A 230 2.70 -20.04 27.32
C THR A 230 1.51 -19.24 27.85
N PHE A 231 1.70 -17.96 28.13
CA PHE A 231 0.70 -17.06 28.72
C PHE A 231 0.26 -16.02 27.69
N ARG A 232 -1.04 -15.99 27.40
CA ARG A 232 -1.64 -14.98 26.52
C ARG A 232 -1.49 -13.59 27.14
N ASP A 233 -1.18 -12.59 26.31
CA ASP A 233 -0.93 -11.20 26.73
C ASP A 233 0.15 -11.14 27.83
N GLY A 234 1.14 -12.04 27.71
CA GLY A 234 2.19 -12.28 28.70
C GLY A 234 3.56 -11.82 28.21
N TYR A 235 4.30 -11.15 29.08
CA TYR A 235 5.63 -10.63 28.79
C TYR A 235 6.56 -10.82 29.98
N TYR A 236 7.84 -11.08 29.72
CA TYR A 236 8.91 -11.11 30.72
C TYR A 236 9.82 -9.91 30.51
N PHE A 237 10.31 -9.35 31.61
CA PHE A 237 11.24 -8.23 31.67
C PHE A 237 12.43 -8.67 32.51
N GLY A 238 13.55 -8.98 31.87
CA GLY A 238 14.85 -9.14 32.51
C GLY A 238 15.54 -7.78 32.61
N TRP A 239 16.13 -7.47 33.74
CA TRP A 239 16.74 -6.18 34.03
C TRP A 239 18.19 -6.34 34.43
N GLU A 240 19.00 -5.37 34.03
CA GLU A 240 20.36 -5.11 34.51
C GLU A 240 20.34 -3.98 35.53
N ASP A 241 21.16 -4.07 36.58
CA ASP A 241 21.15 -3.13 37.70
C ASP A 241 22.31 -2.10 37.74
N LEU A 242 23.22 -2.14 36.76
CA LEU A 242 24.47 -1.36 36.72
C LEU A 242 24.50 -0.20 35.70
N PHE A 243 25.04 0.95 36.13
CA PHE A 243 25.20 2.13 35.28
C PHE A 243 26.24 1.91 34.16
N ARG A 244 25.83 2.10 32.90
CA ARG A 244 26.65 1.88 31.68
C ARG A 244 27.08 0.43 31.44
N GLY A 245 26.21 -0.52 31.76
CA GLY A 245 26.38 -1.94 31.48
C GLY A 245 27.19 -2.66 32.55
N GLY A 246 26.55 -3.65 33.19
CA GLY A 246 27.14 -4.48 34.22
C GLY A 246 27.80 -5.75 33.67
N ASP A 247 27.58 -6.87 34.36
CA ASP A 247 27.88 -8.22 33.90
C ASP A 247 27.04 -8.65 32.69
N ASN A 248 26.02 -7.87 32.33
CA ASN A 248 25.23 -7.98 31.11
C ASN A 248 24.48 -9.31 30.99
N ASP A 249 24.04 -9.89 32.09
CA ASP A 249 23.25 -11.13 32.13
C ASP A 249 21.76 -10.95 32.44
N PHE A 250 21.34 -9.76 32.85
CA PHE A 250 19.92 -9.33 32.88
C PHE A 250 19.00 -10.18 33.77
N GLU A 251 19.56 -10.90 34.73
CA GLU A 251 18.83 -11.68 35.72
C GLU A 251 18.61 -10.95 37.05
N ASP A 252 19.13 -9.74 37.22
CA ASP A 252 19.03 -8.94 38.46
C ASP A 252 17.59 -8.73 38.90
N ALA A 253 16.68 -8.58 37.94
CA ALA A 253 15.26 -8.81 38.17
C ALA A 253 14.61 -9.39 36.91
N LEU A 254 13.92 -10.52 37.06
CA LEU A 254 13.06 -11.08 36.02
C LEU A 254 11.61 -11.04 36.46
N VAL A 255 10.84 -10.14 35.85
CA VAL A 255 9.41 -9.97 36.14
C VAL A 255 8.57 -10.43 34.96
N ARG A 256 7.57 -11.28 35.20
CA ARG A 256 6.52 -11.59 34.22
C ARG A 256 5.28 -10.74 34.47
N THR A 257 4.65 -10.30 33.39
CA THR A 257 3.32 -9.69 33.39
C THR A 257 2.36 -10.54 32.55
N ILE A 258 1.08 -10.56 32.92
CA ILE A 258 -0.02 -11.17 32.15
C ILE A 258 -1.18 -10.18 32.13
N GLY A 259 -1.82 -10.03 30.97
CA GLY A 259 -2.91 -9.08 30.79
C GLY A 259 -2.42 -7.69 30.38
N MET A 260 -1.25 -7.61 29.76
CA MET A 260 -0.70 -6.40 29.15
C MET A 260 -0.56 -6.61 27.65
N VAL A 261 -0.89 -5.59 26.85
CA VAL A 261 -0.65 -5.58 25.40
C VAL A 261 0.27 -4.43 25.01
N PRO A 262 1.10 -4.58 23.96
CA PRO A 262 1.95 -3.50 23.46
C PRO A 262 1.11 -2.26 23.11
N ALA A 263 1.59 -1.06 23.45
CA ALA A 263 1.01 0.15 22.89
C ALA A 263 1.44 0.25 21.41
N CYS A 264 0.49 0.11 20.48
CA CYS A 264 0.77 0.19 19.05
C CYS A 264 0.64 1.63 18.52
N ASN A 265 1.44 1.96 17.50
CA ASN A 265 1.34 3.21 16.77
C ASN A 265 0.39 2.99 15.57
N PRO A 266 -0.80 3.61 15.53
CA PRO A 266 -1.80 3.31 14.51
C PRO A 266 -1.29 3.72 13.12
N VAL A 267 -1.17 2.74 12.24
CA VAL A 267 -0.88 2.93 10.80
C VAL A 267 -1.97 2.23 9.97
N PRO A 268 -2.18 2.62 8.69
CA PRO A 268 -3.18 1.96 7.85
C PRO A 268 -2.97 0.45 7.74
N GLU A 269 -4.08 -0.30 7.65
CA GLU A 269 -4.07 -1.76 7.62
C GLU A 269 -3.24 -2.32 6.45
N THR A 270 -2.47 -3.37 6.76
CA THR A 270 -1.75 -4.18 5.80
C THR A 270 -2.13 -5.64 5.98
N CYS A 271 -2.16 -6.41 4.89
CA CYS A 271 -2.50 -7.84 4.95
C CYS A 271 -1.32 -8.65 5.52
N ASP A 272 -1.17 -8.64 6.83
CA ASP A 272 -0.05 -9.27 7.55
C ASP A 272 -0.48 -10.05 8.80
N GLY A 273 -1.79 -10.13 9.07
CA GLY A 273 -2.35 -10.83 10.22
C GLY A 273 -2.23 -10.06 11.52
N ARG A 274 -1.98 -8.75 11.47
CA ARG A 274 -1.87 -7.85 12.63
C ARG A 274 -2.94 -6.78 12.58
N ASP A 275 -3.21 -6.18 13.73
CA ASP A 275 -4.03 -4.98 13.88
C ASP A 275 -3.07 -3.78 13.79
N ASN A 276 -2.85 -3.28 12.58
CA ASN A 276 -1.88 -2.20 12.33
C ASN A 276 -2.43 -0.84 12.73
N ASN A 277 -3.76 -0.66 12.65
CA ASN A 277 -4.46 0.59 12.93
C ASN A 277 -4.95 0.68 14.39
N CYS A 278 -4.70 -0.35 15.19
CA CYS A 278 -4.96 -0.41 16.62
C CYS A 278 -6.45 -0.33 16.99
N ASN A 279 -7.36 -0.73 16.11
CA ASN A 279 -8.79 -0.62 16.33
C ASN A 279 -9.43 -1.88 16.96
N GLY A 280 -8.64 -2.93 17.18
CA GLY A 280 -9.08 -4.23 17.72
C GLY A 280 -9.55 -5.24 16.67
N MET A 281 -9.43 -4.94 15.38
CA MET A 281 -9.78 -5.80 14.25
C MET A 281 -8.55 -6.08 13.40
N ILE A 282 -8.34 -7.34 12.99
CA ILE A 282 -7.18 -7.78 12.22
C ILE A 282 -7.49 -7.74 10.73
N ASP A 283 -6.60 -7.16 9.92
CA ASP A 283 -6.65 -7.11 8.45
C ASP A 283 -7.96 -6.50 7.88
N ASP A 284 -8.50 -5.46 8.53
CA ASP A 284 -9.77 -4.84 8.16
C ASP A 284 -9.63 -3.77 7.06
N GLY A 285 -10.72 -3.42 6.36
CA GLY A 285 -10.70 -2.32 5.39
C GLY A 285 -9.86 -2.51 4.12
N LEU A 286 -9.30 -3.70 3.86
CA LEU A 286 -8.39 -3.97 2.73
C LEU A 286 -9.06 -4.15 1.36
N GLY A 287 -10.40 -4.13 1.32
CA GLY A 287 -11.20 -4.16 0.09
C GLY A 287 -11.28 -5.53 -0.62
N THR A 288 -11.83 -5.51 -1.83
CA THR A 288 -11.99 -6.70 -2.69
C THR A 288 -11.37 -6.46 -4.06
N SER A 289 -10.98 -7.54 -4.74
CA SER A 289 -10.52 -7.53 -6.12
C SER A 289 -11.51 -8.31 -6.97
N THR A 290 -11.84 -7.77 -8.13
CA THR A 290 -12.70 -8.43 -9.12
C THR A 290 -11.91 -8.66 -10.41
N CYS A 291 -11.93 -9.89 -10.92
CA CYS A 291 -11.19 -10.31 -12.10
C CYS A 291 -12.05 -11.19 -13.01
N GLY A 292 -11.69 -11.24 -14.30
CA GLY A 292 -12.49 -11.90 -15.34
C GLY A 292 -13.50 -10.94 -15.96
N LEU A 293 -13.97 -11.31 -17.15
CA LEU A 293 -15.00 -10.60 -17.91
C LEU A 293 -16.21 -11.53 -18.06
N GLY A 294 -17.41 -10.95 -18.22
CA GLY A 294 -18.63 -11.73 -18.45
C GLY A 294 -18.89 -12.79 -17.37
N ALA A 295 -19.21 -14.01 -17.81
CA ALA A 295 -19.46 -15.16 -16.94
C ALA A 295 -18.25 -15.58 -16.08
N CYS A 296 -17.03 -15.19 -16.49
CA CYS A 296 -15.80 -15.50 -15.76
C CYS A 296 -15.52 -14.53 -14.61
N GLN A 297 -16.35 -13.50 -14.41
CA GLN A 297 -16.13 -12.54 -13.34
C GLN A 297 -16.17 -13.23 -11.96
N ARG A 298 -15.15 -12.98 -11.16
CA ARG A 298 -14.99 -13.46 -9.79
C ARG A 298 -14.53 -12.32 -8.91
N THR A 299 -15.08 -12.24 -7.71
CA THR A 299 -14.70 -11.28 -6.69
C THR A 299 -14.15 -12.02 -5.47
N VAL A 300 -12.99 -11.59 -4.98
CA VAL A 300 -12.34 -12.15 -3.80
C VAL A 300 -11.93 -11.03 -2.86
N ASN A 301 -11.94 -11.29 -1.54
CA ASN A 301 -11.36 -10.37 -0.56
C ASN A 301 -9.86 -10.22 -0.83
N ASN A 302 -9.32 -9.01 -0.76
CA ASN A 302 -7.89 -8.76 -1.03
C ASN A 302 -6.98 -9.42 0.02
N CYS A 303 -7.50 -9.67 1.21
CA CYS A 303 -6.81 -10.34 2.29
C CYS A 303 -7.65 -11.50 2.83
N VAL A 304 -7.04 -12.67 2.94
CA VAL A 304 -7.64 -13.87 3.55
C VAL A 304 -6.60 -14.47 4.48
N ASN A 305 -6.87 -14.43 5.79
CA ASN A 305 -5.98 -14.96 6.84
C ASN A 305 -4.55 -14.40 6.79
N GLY A 306 -4.39 -13.07 6.70
CA GLY A 306 -3.07 -12.41 6.66
C GLY A 306 -2.26 -12.67 5.37
N MET A 307 -2.87 -13.22 4.32
CA MET A 307 -2.25 -13.40 3.02
C MET A 307 -3.04 -12.71 1.92
N ARG A 308 -2.32 -12.02 1.02
CA ARG A 308 -2.94 -11.40 -0.15
C ARG A 308 -3.56 -12.47 -1.04
N ALA A 309 -4.88 -12.41 -1.20
CA ALA A 309 -5.57 -13.34 -2.07
C ALA A 309 -5.28 -12.99 -3.53
N THR A 310 -5.11 -14.02 -4.35
CA THR A 310 -5.00 -13.86 -5.80
C THR A 310 -6.38 -14.06 -6.42
N CYS A 311 -6.82 -13.10 -7.24
CA CYS A 311 -8.05 -13.23 -7.99
C CYS A 311 -7.79 -14.04 -9.27
N THR A 312 -8.44 -15.19 -9.41
CA THR A 312 -8.40 -16.02 -10.62
C THR A 312 -9.76 -15.97 -11.32
N PRO A 313 -9.84 -15.54 -12.60
CA PRO A 313 -11.08 -15.58 -13.37
C PRO A 313 -11.70 -16.98 -13.42
N GLY A 314 -13.02 -17.05 -13.54
CA GLY A 314 -13.74 -18.30 -13.78
C GLY A 314 -13.33 -18.95 -15.11
N PRO A 315 -13.55 -20.27 -15.27
CA PRO A 315 -13.28 -20.95 -16.52
C PRO A 315 -14.24 -20.50 -17.62
N ALA A 316 -13.68 -20.20 -18.81
CA ALA A 316 -14.44 -19.90 -20.02
C ALA A 316 -15.11 -21.15 -20.59
N THR A 317 -16.32 -20.99 -21.12
CA THR A 317 -17.07 -22.00 -21.89
C THR A 317 -17.37 -21.47 -23.29
N ALA A 318 -17.84 -22.32 -24.21
CA ALA A 318 -18.27 -21.83 -25.52
C ALA A 318 -19.50 -20.91 -25.40
N GLU A 319 -19.63 -19.95 -26.32
CA GLU A 319 -20.78 -19.03 -26.38
C GLU A 319 -22.10 -19.78 -26.59
N VAL A 320 -23.12 -19.33 -25.88
CA VAL A 320 -24.50 -19.75 -26.00
C VAL A 320 -25.32 -18.48 -26.18
N CYS A 321 -26.41 -18.53 -26.97
CA CYS A 321 -27.28 -17.37 -27.20
C CYS A 321 -28.10 -17.04 -25.95
N ASP A 322 -27.48 -16.41 -24.95
CA ASP A 322 -28.06 -16.12 -23.64
C ASP A 322 -27.78 -14.69 -23.13
N ASN A 323 -27.16 -13.84 -23.97
CA ASN A 323 -26.75 -12.47 -23.64
C ASN A 323 -25.67 -12.41 -22.54
N VAL A 324 -24.87 -13.47 -22.40
CA VAL A 324 -23.73 -13.55 -21.50
C VAL A 324 -22.47 -13.88 -22.29
N ASP A 325 -21.39 -13.14 -22.04
CA ASP A 325 -20.05 -13.48 -22.53
C ASP A 325 -19.54 -14.73 -21.78
N ASN A 326 -19.80 -15.91 -22.35
CA ASN A 326 -19.49 -17.20 -21.72
C ASN A 326 -18.02 -17.59 -21.87
N ASN A 327 -17.37 -17.10 -22.93
CA ASN A 327 -15.99 -17.41 -23.27
C ASN A 327 -15.00 -16.33 -22.79
N CYS A 328 -15.54 -15.22 -22.29
CA CYS A 328 -14.87 -14.16 -21.55
C CYS A 328 -13.86 -13.38 -22.39
N ASN A 329 -14.17 -13.17 -23.67
CA ASN A 329 -13.34 -12.44 -24.62
C ASN A 329 -13.73 -10.95 -24.77
N GLY A 330 -14.81 -10.52 -24.09
CA GLY A 330 -15.28 -9.14 -24.11
C GLY A 330 -16.35 -8.83 -25.16
N THR A 331 -16.81 -9.82 -25.93
CA THR A 331 -18.00 -9.73 -26.78
C THR A 331 -19.07 -10.71 -26.30
N VAL A 332 -20.34 -10.42 -26.60
CA VAL A 332 -21.48 -11.23 -26.16
C VAL A 332 -22.07 -11.94 -27.37
N ASP A 333 -22.29 -13.26 -27.26
CA ASP A 333 -22.93 -14.14 -28.24
C ASP A 333 -22.26 -14.19 -29.64
N GLU A 334 -20.95 -13.93 -29.76
CA GLU A 334 -20.31 -13.97 -31.07
C GLU A 334 -20.13 -15.38 -31.63
N GLY A 335 -20.19 -15.51 -32.95
CA GLY A 335 -20.01 -16.80 -33.63
C GLY A 335 -21.14 -17.81 -33.39
N VAL A 336 -22.19 -17.44 -32.66
CA VAL A 336 -23.35 -18.30 -32.39
C VAL A 336 -24.36 -18.18 -33.54
N SER A 337 -24.56 -19.28 -34.28
CA SER A 337 -25.50 -19.36 -35.39
C SER A 337 -26.31 -20.65 -35.36
N ARG A 338 -27.52 -20.62 -35.93
CA ARG A 338 -28.35 -21.82 -36.10
C ARG A 338 -29.07 -21.82 -37.44
N ALA A 339 -29.40 -23.02 -37.92
CA ALA A 339 -30.25 -23.17 -39.09
C ALA A 339 -31.68 -22.69 -38.80
N CYS A 340 -32.30 -22.09 -39.81
CA CYS A 340 -33.69 -21.67 -39.80
C CYS A 340 -34.34 -21.98 -41.16
N ASN A 341 -35.66 -21.98 -41.22
CA ASN A 341 -36.41 -22.00 -42.47
C ASN A 341 -37.27 -20.73 -42.51
N GLY A 342 -36.94 -19.83 -43.43
CA GLY A 342 -37.76 -18.66 -43.73
C GLY A 342 -38.75 -18.97 -44.85
N GLU A 343 -39.58 -18.00 -45.23
CA GLU A 343 -40.55 -18.13 -46.32
C GLU A 343 -39.86 -18.40 -47.68
N CYS A 344 -38.61 -17.97 -47.84
CA CYS A 344 -37.80 -18.17 -49.06
C CYS A 344 -36.82 -19.35 -48.97
N GLY A 345 -37.04 -20.28 -48.03
CA GLY A 345 -36.29 -21.54 -47.90
C GLY A 345 -35.31 -21.60 -46.72
N PRO A 346 -34.36 -22.56 -46.72
CA PRO A 346 -33.40 -22.73 -45.64
C PRO A 346 -32.44 -21.53 -45.57
N GLY A 347 -32.23 -21.04 -44.36
CA GLY A 347 -31.34 -19.91 -44.07
C GLY A 347 -30.58 -20.08 -42.76
N THR A 348 -29.89 -19.02 -42.34
CA THR A 348 -29.13 -18.99 -41.09
C THR A 348 -29.59 -17.81 -40.22
N GLN A 349 -29.86 -18.07 -38.94
CA GLN A 349 -30.03 -17.03 -37.92
C GLN A 349 -28.71 -16.85 -37.16
N TYR A 350 -28.37 -15.60 -36.90
CA TYR A 350 -27.25 -15.23 -36.03
C TYR A 350 -27.81 -14.73 -34.70
N CYS A 351 -27.17 -15.11 -33.60
CA CYS A 351 -27.52 -14.58 -32.29
C CYS A 351 -26.90 -13.19 -32.11
N SER A 352 -27.65 -12.28 -31.49
CA SER A 352 -27.15 -11.02 -30.99
C SER A 352 -27.88 -10.66 -29.70
N ALA A 353 -27.14 -10.50 -28.60
CA ALA A 353 -27.66 -10.10 -27.29
C ALA A 353 -28.81 -10.99 -26.76
N GLY A 354 -28.63 -12.31 -26.83
CA GLY A 354 -29.58 -13.34 -26.36
C GLY A 354 -30.80 -13.51 -27.25
N ALA A 355 -30.89 -12.79 -28.36
CA ALA A 355 -31.97 -12.90 -29.33
C ALA A 355 -31.46 -13.45 -30.65
N TRP A 356 -32.22 -14.39 -31.23
CA TRP A 356 -31.99 -14.85 -32.58
C TRP A 356 -32.53 -13.82 -33.57
N GLY A 357 -31.67 -13.28 -34.43
CA GLY A 357 -32.06 -12.37 -35.49
C GLY A 357 -32.90 -13.05 -36.57
N ASP A 358 -33.25 -12.29 -37.61
CA ASP A 358 -34.06 -12.79 -38.72
C ASP A 358 -33.35 -13.91 -39.49
N CYS A 359 -34.15 -14.78 -40.12
CA CYS A 359 -33.64 -15.86 -40.94
C CYS A 359 -33.09 -15.30 -42.26
N VAL A 360 -31.77 -15.26 -42.42
CA VAL A 360 -31.13 -14.76 -43.65
C VAL A 360 -31.10 -15.88 -44.69
N SER A 361 -31.97 -15.78 -45.70
CA SER A 361 -32.03 -16.67 -46.88
C SER A 361 -31.36 -16.03 -48.11
N THR A 362 -30.96 -16.83 -49.10
CA THR A 362 -30.23 -16.34 -50.28
C THR A 362 -31.15 -15.81 -51.40
N ALA A 363 -31.00 -14.50 -51.67
CA ALA A 363 -31.37 -13.68 -52.84
C ALA A 363 -32.80 -13.76 -53.46
N PRO A 364 -33.61 -12.68 -53.36
CA PRO A 364 -34.91 -12.54 -54.07
C PRO A 364 -34.77 -12.24 -55.58
N LEU A 365 -35.73 -12.70 -56.40
CA LEU A 365 -35.83 -12.45 -57.84
C LEU A 365 -36.87 -11.35 -58.13
N PRO A 366 -36.73 -10.48 -59.16
CA PRO A 366 -37.74 -9.45 -59.47
C PRO A 366 -39.13 -10.03 -59.79
N GLU A 367 -40.19 -9.35 -59.36
CA GLU A 367 -41.58 -9.78 -59.54
C GLU A 367 -42.03 -9.93 -61.00
N VAL A 368 -42.84 -10.96 -61.25
CA VAL A 368 -43.50 -11.26 -62.54
C VAL A 368 -44.96 -11.61 -62.27
N CYS A 369 -45.86 -11.23 -63.19
CA CYS A 369 -47.32 -11.41 -63.03
C CYS A 369 -47.73 -12.89 -63.15
N ASP A 370 -47.45 -13.69 -62.11
CA ASP A 370 -47.60 -15.15 -62.09
C ASP A 370 -48.22 -15.70 -60.80
N ASN A 371 -48.69 -14.81 -59.92
CA ASN A 371 -49.36 -15.11 -58.65
C ASN A 371 -48.43 -15.78 -57.62
N ARG A 372 -47.16 -15.38 -57.62
CA ARG A 372 -46.14 -15.75 -56.61
C ARG A 372 -45.45 -14.50 -56.07
N ASP A 373 -44.86 -14.61 -54.88
CA ASP A 373 -43.99 -13.60 -54.27
C ASP A 373 -42.55 -14.03 -54.58
N ASN A 374 -42.04 -13.54 -55.71
CA ASN A 374 -40.76 -13.90 -56.29
C ASN A 374 -39.60 -13.09 -55.67
N ASP A 375 -39.91 -11.89 -55.17
CA ASP A 375 -38.96 -10.96 -54.57
C ASP A 375 -38.94 -10.96 -53.03
N CYS A 376 -39.72 -11.86 -52.42
CA CYS A 376 -39.74 -12.15 -51.00
C CYS A 376 -40.05 -10.92 -50.13
N ASN A 377 -40.83 -9.96 -50.63
CA ASN A 377 -41.17 -8.75 -49.90
C ASN A 377 -42.47 -8.87 -49.07
N GLY A 378 -43.12 -10.04 -49.11
CA GLY A 378 -44.36 -10.35 -48.38
C GLY A 378 -45.63 -9.96 -49.14
N ARG A 379 -45.52 -9.67 -50.44
CA ARG A 379 -46.65 -9.30 -51.30
C ARG A 379 -46.55 -10.06 -52.62
N ILE A 380 -47.67 -10.63 -53.05
CA ILE A 380 -47.76 -11.38 -54.31
C ILE A 380 -48.05 -10.42 -55.46
N ASP A 381 -47.30 -10.53 -56.57
CA ASP A 381 -47.44 -9.75 -57.81
C ASP A 381 -47.45 -8.21 -57.59
N ASP A 382 -46.69 -7.69 -56.63
CA ASP A 382 -46.77 -6.27 -56.26
C ASP A 382 -45.96 -5.34 -57.20
N GLY A 383 -46.44 -4.11 -57.37
CA GLY A 383 -45.81 -3.11 -58.25
C GLY A 383 -45.95 -3.33 -59.77
N LEU A 384 -46.55 -4.44 -60.22
CA LEU A 384 -46.64 -4.78 -61.64
C LEU A 384 -47.68 -3.94 -62.42
N SER A 385 -47.16 -3.12 -63.34
CA SER A 385 -47.89 -2.20 -64.24
C SER A 385 -47.70 -2.58 -65.69
N ARG A 386 -48.69 -2.33 -66.54
CA ARG A 386 -48.36 -1.99 -67.94
C ARG A 386 -49.26 -0.88 -68.50
N PRO A 387 -48.72 0.00 -69.37
CA PRO A 387 -49.47 1.12 -69.91
C PRO A 387 -50.51 0.70 -70.96
N CYS A 388 -51.64 1.40 -71.00
CA CYS A 388 -52.66 1.35 -72.05
C CYS A 388 -53.20 2.77 -72.35
N SER A 389 -53.97 3.02 -73.42
CA SER A 389 -54.47 4.39 -73.69
C SER A 389 -55.81 4.48 -74.44
N THR A 390 -56.62 5.50 -74.09
CA THR A 390 -57.82 5.98 -74.81
C THR A 390 -57.79 7.53 -74.98
N LEU A 391 -58.89 8.18 -75.41
CA LEU A 391 -58.95 9.63 -75.68
C LEU A 391 -59.25 10.53 -74.46
N CYS A 392 -59.75 10.00 -73.34
CA CYS A 392 -59.85 10.75 -72.07
C CYS A 392 -58.62 10.51 -71.17
N GLY A 393 -57.55 9.93 -71.72
CA GLY A 393 -56.28 9.74 -71.05
C GLY A 393 -55.65 8.36 -71.28
N SER A 394 -54.44 8.21 -70.76
CA SER A 394 -53.80 6.91 -70.59
C SER A 394 -54.45 6.16 -69.43
N GLY A 395 -54.59 4.85 -69.59
CA GLY A 395 -54.92 3.96 -68.51
C GLY A 395 -53.71 3.11 -68.13
N ARG A 396 -53.87 2.33 -67.07
CA ARG A 396 -52.90 1.31 -66.69
C ARG A 396 -53.66 0.00 -66.54
N GLU A 397 -53.16 -1.04 -67.19
CA GLU A 397 -53.59 -2.39 -66.87
C GLU A 397 -52.77 -2.82 -65.65
N VAL A 398 -53.47 -3.27 -64.61
CA VAL A 398 -52.86 -3.74 -63.36
C VAL A 398 -52.89 -5.25 -63.38
N CYS A 399 -51.78 -5.88 -63.03
CA CYS A 399 -51.75 -7.31 -62.78
C CYS A 399 -52.45 -7.58 -61.44
N ALA A 400 -53.42 -8.49 -61.43
CA ALA A 400 -54.00 -9.03 -60.22
C ALA A 400 -54.24 -10.53 -60.40
N ALA A 401 -53.71 -11.33 -59.48
CA ALA A 401 -53.80 -12.79 -59.50
C ALA A 401 -53.33 -13.41 -60.85
N GLY A 402 -52.17 -12.98 -61.35
CA GLY A 402 -51.59 -13.51 -62.60
C GLY A 402 -52.30 -13.11 -63.90
N MET A 403 -53.20 -12.12 -63.90
CA MET A 403 -53.88 -11.62 -65.11
C MET A 403 -53.92 -10.08 -65.18
N TRP A 404 -53.76 -9.52 -66.39
CA TRP A 404 -53.86 -8.07 -66.64
C TRP A 404 -55.31 -7.63 -66.83
N GLY A 405 -55.75 -6.63 -66.06
CA GLY A 405 -57.12 -6.08 -66.12
C GLY A 405 -57.40 -5.13 -67.30
N SER A 406 -58.64 -4.62 -67.38
CA SER A 406 -59.11 -3.68 -68.43
C SER A 406 -58.49 -2.28 -68.33
N CYS A 407 -58.37 -1.58 -69.47
CA CYS A 407 -57.82 -0.23 -69.52
C CYS A 407 -58.73 0.79 -68.83
N SER A 408 -58.19 1.49 -67.85
CA SER A 408 -58.93 2.31 -66.88
C SER A 408 -59.21 3.76 -67.31
N ALA A 409 -59.40 4.05 -68.61
CA ALA A 409 -59.48 5.44 -69.08
C ALA A 409 -60.94 5.99 -69.18
N PRO A 410 -61.22 7.28 -68.83
CA PRO A 410 -62.59 7.86 -68.64
C PRO A 410 -63.45 8.20 -69.90
N ALA A 411 -64.65 8.82 -69.72
CA ALA A 411 -65.54 9.38 -70.77
C ALA A 411 -66.21 10.74 -70.35
N PRO A 412 -66.56 11.71 -71.25
CA PRO A 412 -66.84 13.14 -70.88
C PRO A 412 -68.33 13.60 -70.66
N ALA A 413 -68.60 14.60 -69.77
CA ALA A 413 -69.88 15.23 -69.32
C ALA A 413 -69.75 16.64 -68.61
N VAL A 414 -70.76 17.52 -68.47
CA VAL A 414 -70.62 18.94 -67.95
C VAL A 414 -70.24 19.10 -66.45
N GLU A 415 -69.46 20.15 -66.12
CA GLU A 415 -68.98 20.53 -64.76
C GLU A 415 -70.05 20.89 -63.69
N ILE A 416 -69.87 20.36 -62.48
CA ILE A 416 -70.61 20.65 -61.24
C ILE A 416 -69.64 20.62 -60.05
N CYS A 417 -69.96 21.25 -58.91
CA CYS A 417 -69.11 21.18 -57.71
C CYS A 417 -69.15 19.78 -57.10
N ASP A 418 -68.35 18.86 -57.65
CA ASP A 418 -68.24 17.46 -57.23
C ASP A 418 -66.80 16.93 -57.23
N GLY A 419 -65.84 17.68 -57.76
CA GLY A 419 -64.40 17.44 -57.66
C GLY A 419 -63.78 16.73 -58.88
N VAL A 420 -64.44 16.72 -60.03
CA VAL A 420 -64.03 15.92 -61.22
C VAL A 420 -64.05 16.79 -62.49
N ASP A 421 -63.02 16.65 -63.36
CA ASP A 421 -63.01 17.16 -64.74
C ASP A 421 -63.97 16.29 -65.55
N ASN A 422 -65.23 16.66 -65.46
CA ASN A 422 -66.31 15.88 -65.97
C ASN A 422 -66.29 15.93 -67.50
N ASP A 423 -65.97 17.06 -68.15
CA ASP A 423 -66.08 17.18 -69.62
C ASP A 423 -64.78 16.91 -70.38
N CYS A 424 -63.75 16.48 -69.64
CA CYS A 424 -62.46 16.03 -70.13
C CYS A 424 -61.77 17.09 -71.00
N ASP A 425 -61.91 18.35 -70.63
CA ASP A 425 -61.26 19.48 -71.29
C ASP A 425 -59.93 19.90 -70.63
N GLY A 426 -59.64 19.35 -69.44
CA GLY A 426 -58.39 19.51 -68.71
C GLY A 426 -58.45 20.39 -67.46
N MET A 427 -59.64 20.82 -67.00
CA MET A 427 -59.85 21.61 -65.77
C MET A 427 -60.89 20.95 -64.83
N VAL A 428 -60.83 21.19 -63.51
CA VAL A 428 -61.70 20.55 -62.50
C VAL A 428 -62.54 21.59 -61.76
N ASP A 429 -63.87 21.41 -61.72
CA ASP A 429 -64.86 22.22 -60.98
C ASP A 429 -64.80 23.73 -61.26
N GLU A 430 -64.30 24.15 -62.44
CA GLU A 430 -64.18 25.55 -62.76
C GLU A 430 -65.53 26.22 -63.05
N GLY A 431 -65.65 27.48 -62.64
CA GLY A 431 -66.86 28.28 -62.92
C GLY A 431 -68.03 28.12 -61.94
N VAL A 432 -67.89 27.42 -60.80
CA VAL A 432 -68.97 27.26 -59.80
C VAL A 432 -68.99 28.41 -58.74
N PRO A 433 -70.08 29.21 -58.60
CA PRO A 433 -70.10 30.41 -57.73
C PRO A 433 -70.38 30.17 -56.23
N ALA A 434 -69.67 30.90 -55.35
CA ALA A 434 -69.82 30.87 -53.88
C ALA A 434 -71.09 31.58 -53.35
N ARG A 435 -71.56 31.23 -52.13
CA ARG A 435 -72.83 31.73 -51.54
C ARG A 435 -72.68 32.20 -50.07
N PRO A 436 -73.25 33.34 -49.65
CA PRO A 436 -73.09 33.87 -48.28
C PRO A 436 -73.87 33.12 -47.19
N CYS A 437 -73.35 33.07 -45.94
CA CYS A 437 -74.06 32.54 -44.77
C CYS A 437 -73.90 33.43 -43.51
N ALA A 438 -74.98 34.05 -42.99
CA ALA A 438 -74.92 35.02 -41.88
C ALA A 438 -75.76 34.62 -40.64
N ALA A 439 -75.28 35.02 -39.45
CA ALA A 439 -75.63 34.57 -38.10
C ALA A 439 -76.69 35.42 -37.35
N SER A 440 -77.30 34.85 -36.30
CA SER A 440 -78.03 35.55 -35.23
C SER A 440 -77.07 35.93 -34.07
N GLU A 441 -77.34 37.05 -33.38
CA GLU A 441 -76.51 37.93 -32.52
C GLU A 441 -75.69 37.34 -31.33
N LEU A 442 -75.43 36.04 -31.25
CA LEU A 442 -74.60 35.42 -30.19
C LEU A 442 -73.60 34.42 -30.79
N ARG A 443 -72.79 34.87 -31.76
CA ARG A 443 -71.72 34.08 -32.41
C ARG A 443 -70.52 34.98 -32.72
N CYS A 444 -69.31 34.46 -32.47
CA CYS A 444 -68.01 35.15 -32.61
C CYS A 444 -67.60 35.43 -34.11
N GLY A 445 -68.52 35.83 -35.02
CA GLY A 445 -68.24 36.31 -36.40
C GLY A 445 -69.13 35.77 -37.57
N PRO A 446 -69.07 36.35 -38.80
CA PRO A 446 -69.81 35.90 -40.00
C PRO A 446 -69.14 34.75 -40.79
N GLY A 447 -69.88 34.07 -41.70
CA GLY A 447 -69.35 32.97 -42.55
C GLY A 447 -69.69 33.05 -44.04
N MET A 448 -69.03 32.23 -44.86
CA MET A 448 -69.30 32.07 -46.31
C MET A 448 -69.37 30.58 -46.65
N ALA A 449 -70.32 30.18 -47.51
CA ALA A 449 -70.42 28.83 -48.03
C ALA A 449 -69.70 28.73 -49.39
N VAL A 450 -68.52 28.11 -49.38
CA VAL A 450 -67.67 27.91 -50.57
C VAL A 450 -67.66 26.44 -50.99
N CYS A 451 -67.58 26.20 -52.30
CA CYS A 451 -67.37 24.86 -52.86
C CYS A 451 -65.92 24.45 -52.60
N VAL A 452 -65.71 23.45 -51.75
CA VAL A 452 -64.39 22.89 -51.46
C VAL A 452 -64.54 21.38 -51.45
N GLY A 453 -63.95 20.71 -52.45
CA GLY A 453 -64.04 19.26 -52.61
C GLY A 453 -65.47 18.77 -52.78
N GLY A 454 -66.24 19.40 -53.67
CA GLY A 454 -67.58 18.95 -54.03
C GLY A 454 -68.73 19.26 -53.05
N ARG A 455 -68.53 20.15 -52.05
CA ARG A 455 -69.61 20.54 -51.11
C ARG A 455 -69.50 21.98 -50.57
N PHE A 456 -70.65 22.58 -50.24
CA PHE A 456 -70.75 23.90 -49.60
C PHE A 456 -70.72 23.79 -48.05
N VAL A 457 -69.84 24.55 -47.37
CA VAL A 457 -69.64 24.51 -45.89
C VAL A 457 -69.66 25.92 -45.27
N CYS A 458 -70.40 26.11 -44.15
CA CYS A 458 -70.51 27.38 -43.38
C CYS A 458 -69.81 27.27 -42.01
N ASN A 459 -69.09 28.30 -41.56
CA ASN A 459 -68.01 28.15 -40.56
C ASN A 459 -68.00 29.17 -39.39
N ALA A 460 -69.10 29.40 -38.64
CA ALA A 460 -69.17 30.41 -37.55
C ALA A 460 -69.19 29.88 -36.06
N PRO A 461 -68.51 30.48 -35.03
CA PRO A 461 -68.34 29.97 -33.63
C PRO A 461 -69.38 30.45 -32.53
N GLN A 462 -69.47 29.87 -31.30
CA GLN A 462 -70.50 30.11 -30.21
C GLN A 462 -69.96 30.49 -28.78
N PRO A 463 -70.67 31.30 -27.94
CA PRO A 463 -70.23 31.82 -26.61
C PRO A 463 -70.52 30.96 -25.34
N ARG A 464 -69.71 31.10 -24.27
CA ARG A 464 -69.67 30.39 -22.95
C ARG A 464 -69.00 31.25 -21.86
N PRO A 465 -69.32 31.16 -20.54
CA PRO A 465 -68.71 32.03 -19.51
C PRO A 465 -67.18 31.99 -19.45
N GLU A 466 -66.58 33.16 -19.16
CA GLU A 466 -65.13 33.34 -19.05
C GLU A 466 -64.46 32.41 -18.03
N VAL A 467 -63.35 31.82 -18.47
CA VAL A 467 -62.41 31.03 -17.66
C VAL A 467 -61.02 31.47 -18.08
N CYS A 468 -60.05 31.41 -17.18
CA CYS A 468 -58.71 31.92 -17.43
C CYS A 468 -57.95 31.02 -18.42
N ASP A 469 -58.24 31.16 -19.72
CA ASP A 469 -57.71 30.32 -20.81
C ASP A 469 -57.29 31.11 -22.08
N GLY A 470 -57.41 32.44 -22.06
CA GLY A 470 -56.84 33.33 -23.06
C GLY A 470 -57.75 33.51 -24.28
N ARG A 471 -59.02 33.18 -24.13
CA ARG A 471 -60.04 33.26 -25.18
C ARG A 471 -61.21 34.08 -24.67
N ASP A 472 -61.77 34.92 -25.53
CA ASP A 472 -63.07 35.59 -25.33
C ASP A 472 -64.14 34.51 -25.50
N ASN A 473 -64.37 33.80 -24.40
CA ASN A 473 -65.18 32.61 -24.36
C ASN A 473 -66.65 33.00 -24.39
N ASP A 474 -67.04 34.13 -23.80
CA ASP A 474 -68.43 34.60 -23.81
C ASP A 474 -68.76 35.54 -24.98
N CYS A 475 -67.81 35.74 -25.88
CA CYS A 475 -67.91 36.56 -27.09
C CYS A 475 -68.34 38.01 -26.76
N ASP A 476 -67.99 38.54 -25.59
CA ASP A 476 -68.34 39.90 -25.17
C ASP A 476 -67.37 40.98 -25.72
N GLY A 477 -66.31 40.54 -26.40
CA GLY A 477 -65.29 41.37 -27.01
C GLY A 477 -64.09 41.63 -26.10
N THR A 478 -64.07 41.07 -24.90
CA THR A 478 -62.94 41.14 -23.97
C THR A 478 -62.50 39.75 -23.55
N VAL A 479 -61.18 39.51 -23.50
CA VAL A 479 -60.61 38.20 -23.15
C VAL A 479 -60.36 38.13 -21.64
N ASP A 480 -60.76 37.03 -21.00
CA ASP A 480 -60.49 36.69 -19.58
C ASP A 480 -61.00 37.74 -18.55
N ASN A 481 -62.13 38.41 -18.79
CA ASN A 481 -62.71 39.41 -17.88
C ASN A 481 -63.61 38.78 -16.79
N GLY A 482 -63.76 39.46 -15.64
CA GLY A 482 -64.71 39.07 -14.59
C GLY A 482 -64.37 37.84 -13.74
N ILE A 483 -63.15 37.29 -13.86
CA ILE A 483 -62.70 36.08 -13.14
C ILE A 483 -62.33 36.40 -11.67
N PRO A 484 -62.92 35.74 -10.65
CA PRO A 484 -62.55 35.92 -9.24
C PRO A 484 -61.10 35.50 -8.94
N SER A 485 -60.40 36.23 -8.07
CA SER A 485 -59.03 35.90 -7.68
C SER A 485 -58.94 34.52 -7.00
N ALA A 486 -58.04 33.66 -7.48
CA ALA A 486 -57.94 32.26 -7.06
C ALA A 486 -57.19 32.04 -5.72
N GLY A 487 -57.40 32.92 -4.73
CA GLY A 487 -56.78 32.87 -3.41
C GLY A 487 -55.40 33.56 -3.32
N THR A 488 -54.77 33.44 -2.15
CA THR A 488 -53.42 33.96 -1.86
C THR A 488 -52.35 32.97 -2.31
N CYS A 489 -51.22 33.48 -2.79
CA CYS A 489 -50.08 32.71 -3.27
C CYS A 489 -48.77 33.27 -2.73
N GLY A 490 -47.76 32.42 -2.53
CA GLY A 490 -46.46 32.81 -1.95
C GLY A 490 -46.38 32.65 -0.42
N LEU A 491 -45.14 32.61 0.09
CA LEU A 491 -44.83 32.44 1.53
C LEU A 491 -44.64 33.81 2.20
N ALA A 492 -45.05 33.92 3.46
CA ALA A 492 -44.87 35.12 4.29
C ALA A 492 -43.75 34.91 5.32
N GLN A 493 -42.58 34.45 4.86
CA GLN A 493 -41.42 34.10 5.69
C GLN A 493 -40.19 34.82 5.13
N GLY A 494 -39.36 35.45 5.98
CA GLY A 494 -38.21 36.25 5.53
C GLY A 494 -38.60 37.60 4.91
N VAL A 495 -37.97 37.96 3.78
CA VAL A 495 -38.25 39.21 3.04
C VAL A 495 -39.49 39.11 2.14
N CYS A 496 -40.10 37.92 2.06
CA CYS A 496 -41.17 37.61 1.13
C CYS A 496 -42.52 38.18 1.55
N ARG A 497 -43.27 38.66 0.54
CA ARG A 497 -44.67 39.08 0.68
C ARG A 497 -45.58 38.07 -0.01
N ALA A 498 -46.63 37.66 0.68
CA ALA A 498 -47.71 36.90 0.06
C ALA A 498 -48.40 37.75 -1.03
N GLY A 499 -48.60 37.17 -2.21
CA GLY A 499 -49.32 37.74 -3.34
C GLY A 499 -50.71 37.12 -3.55
N THR A 500 -51.33 37.46 -4.69
CA THR A 500 -52.66 36.95 -5.08
C THR A 500 -52.64 36.40 -6.50
N PHE A 501 -53.40 35.35 -6.80
CA PHE A 501 -53.48 34.85 -8.17
C PHE A 501 -54.35 35.78 -9.05
N GLU A 502 -53.77 36.31 -10.13
CA GLU A 502 -54.42 37.16 -11.14
C GLU A 502 -54.42 36.42 -12.49
N CYS A 503 -55.52 36.47 -13.24
CA CYS A 503 -55.57 35.90 -14.58
C CYS A 503 -54.85 36.81 -15.58
N ARG A 504 -53.79 36.32 -16.23
CA ARG A 504 -53.08 37.04 -17.30
C ARG A 504 -52.73 36.09 -18.44
N GLY A 505 -53.22 36.38 -19.64
CA GLY A 505 -52.92 35.62 -20.86
C GLY A 505 -53.37 34.16 -20.79
N GLY A 506 -54.55 33.89 -20.22
CA GLY A 506 -55.10 32.55 -20.14
C GLY A 506 -54.50 31.61 -19.10
N ARG A 507 -53.88 32.14 -18.04
CA ARG A 507 -53.42 31.37 -16.88
C ARG A 507 -53.46 32.21 -15.61
N PHE A 508 -53.80 31.59 -14.47
CA PHE A 508 -53.61 32.22 -13.15
C PHE A 508 -52.11 32.41 -12.89
N VAL A 509 -51.68 33.67 -12.88
CA VAL A 509 -50.33 34.09 -12.55
C VAL A 509 -50.32 34.59 -11.11
N CYS A 510 -49.44 34.05 -10.28
CA CYS A 510 -49.25 34.58 -8.93
C CYS A 510 -48.61 35.97 -9.03
N THR A 511 -49.27 36.99 -8.50
CA THR A 511 -48.76 38.37 -8.47
C THR A 511 -47.85 38.65 -7.27
N ALA A 512 -47.43 37.60 -6.55
CA ALA A 512 -46.32 37.75 -5.60
C ALA A 512 -45.12 38.27 -6.38
N ASP A 513 -44.57 39.38 -5.90
CA ASP A 513 -43.63 40.20 -6.65
C ASP A 513 -42.35 39.42 -6.98
N GLU A 514 -42.24 38.89 -8.20
CA GLU A 514 -41.02 38.22 -8.67
C GLU A 514 -39.81 39.17 -8.66
N SER A 515 -40.03 40.50 -8.58
CA SER A 515 -38.96 41.49 -8.47
C SER A 515 -38.27 41.51 -7.10
N MET A 516 -38.79 40.76 -6.11
CA MET A 516 -38.17 40.59 -4.80
C MET A 516 -37.35 39.29 -4.68
N ARG A 517 -37.47 38.33 -5.61
CA ARG A 517 -36.60 37.15 -5.59
C ARG A 517 -35.18 37.57 -5.92
N ARG A 518 -34.29 37.45 -4.94
CA ARG A 518 -32.85 37.65 -5.12
C ARG A 518 -32.17 36.30 -4.97
N ASP A 519 -30.98 36.15 -5.53
CA ASP A 519 -30.13 35.01 -5.17
C ASP A 519 -29.97 34.98 -3.64
N GLU A 520 -29.99 33.77 -3.07
CA GLU A 520 -29.88 33.59 -1.64
C GLU A 520 -28.65 34.33 -1.10
N THR A 521 -28.82 35.01 0.03
CA THR A 521 -27.76 35.67 0.77
C THR A 521 -27.73 35.06 2.15
N CYS A 522 -26.54 34.80 2.70
CA CYS A 522 -26.42 34.19 4.01
C CYS A 522 -26.76 35.18 5.15
N ASP A 523 -28.06 35.40 5.37
CA ASP A 523 -28.58 36.38 6.33
C ASP A 523 -29.73 35.82 7.20
N GLY A 524 -30.09 34.54 7.00
CA GLY A 524 -31.12 33.86 7.80
C GLY A 524 -32.53 34.21 7.34
N LEU A 525 -32.68 34.81 6.16
CA LEU A 525 -33.93 35.12 5.51
C LEU A 525 -34.07 34.25 4.24
N ASP A 526 -35.30 33.90 3.87
CA ASP A 526 -35.62 33.31 2.56
C ASP A 526 -35.67 34.47 1.55
N ASN A 527 -34.61 34.61 0.74
CA ASN A 527 -34.39 35.77 -0.14
C ASN A 527 -34.94 35.56 -1.56
N ASN A 528 -35.07 34.30 -1.98
CA ASN A 528 -35.63 33.89 -3.26
C ASN A 528 -37.08 33.39 -3.16
N CYS A 529 -37.64 33.37 -1.95
CA CYS A 529 -39.03 33.05 -1.65
C CYS A 529 -39.46 31.64 -2.07
N ASN A 530 -38.56 30.66 -1.93
CA ASN A 530 -38.84 29.25 -2.24
C ASN A 530 -39.24 28.42 -1.01
N GLY A 531 -39.19 29.00 0.18
CA GLY A 531 -39.57 28.37 1.45
C GLY A 531 -38.46 27.68 2.21
N LEU A 532 -37.23 27.77 1.71
CA LEU A 532 -36.03 27.35 2.41
C LEU A 532 -35.24 28.60 2.81
N VAL A 533 -34.57 28.55 3.96
CA VAL A 533 -33.73 29.65 4.43
C VAL A 533 -32.28 29.28 4.14
N ASP A 534 -31.56 30.18 3.48
CA ASP A 534 -30.12 30.06 3.17
C ASP A 534 -29.72 28.74 2.44
N GLU A 535 -30.54 28.21 1.53
CA GLU A 535 -30.25 26.95 0.85
C GLU A 535 -29.11 27.06 -0.19
N GLY A 536 -28.40 25.95 -0.39
CA GLY A 536 -27.33 25.92 -1.40
C GLY A 536 -26.04 26.64 -1.00
N ASN A 537 -25.86 26.98 0.29
CA ASN A 537 -24.67 27.64 0.81
C ASN A 537 -24.40 29.04 0.19
N PRO A 538 -25.36 29.97 0.26
CA PRO A 538 -25.26 31.27 -0.36
C PRO A 538 -24.07 32.08 0.17
N GLY A 539 -23.31 32.73 -0.72
CA GLY A 539 -22.09 33.47 -0.37
C GLY A 539 -20.93 32.61 0.16
N GLY A 540 -21.11 31.29 0.25
CA GLY A 540 -20.08 30.34 0.67
C GLY A 540 -19.26 29.78 -0.50
N GLY A 541 -18.33 28.88 -0.19
CA GLY A 541 -17.46 28.24 -1.20
C GLY A 541 -16.15 29.00 -1.47
N ALA A 542 -16.07 30.28 -1.12
CA ALA A 542 -14.80 31.00 -1.09
C ALA A 542 -13.92 30.47 0.05
N SER A 543 -12.61 30.45 -0.19
CA SER A 543 -11.60 30.12 0.82
C SER A 543 -11.55 31.21 1.88
N CYS A 544 -11.53 30.84 3.16
CA CYS A 544 -11.30 31.74 4.29
C CYS A 544 -9.94 31.46 4.93
N MET A 545 -9.15 32.51 5.11
CA MET A 545 -7.81 32.45 5.72
C MET A 545 -7.83 32.76 7.23
N THR A 546 -8.99 33.10 7.78
CA THR A 546 -9.19 33.39 9.20
C THR A 546 -10.38 32.61 9.75
N GLY A 547 -10.24 32.11 10.98
CA GLY A 547 -11.27 31.40 11.72
C GLY A 547 -12.45 32.30 12.11
N ALA A 548 -13.52 31.70 12.62
CA ALA A 548 -14.72 32.43 13.05
C ALA A 548 -14.48 33.42 14.21
N ASP A 549 -13.35 33.28 14.91
CA ASP A 549 -12.84 34.11 16.00
C ASP A 549 -11.74 35.10 15.56
N GLY A 550 -11.36 35.09 14.28
CA GLY A 550 -10.32 35.96 13.71
C GLY A 550 -8.89 35.40 13.82
N ALA A 551 -8.70 34.17 14.30
CA ALA A 551 -7.39 33.52 14.33
C ALA A 551 -6.90 33.18 12.90
N PRO A 552 -5.59 33.31 12.60
CA PRO A 552 -5.05 32.95 11.29
C PRO A 552 -5.10 31.42 11.09
N LEU A 553 -5.34 30.99 9.85
CA LEU A 553 -5.47 29.58 9.47
C LEU A 553 -4.34 29.17 8.51
N CYS A 554 -3.63 28.10 8.84
CA CYS A 554 -2.49 27.58 8.05
C CYS A 554 -2.97 26.79 6.84
N ARG A 555 -4.21 26.31 6.93
CA ARG A 555 -4.96 25.81 5.79
C ARG A 555 -6.25 26.57 5.68
N ALA A 556 -6.47 27.18 4.52
CA ALA A 556 -7.71 27.89 4.24
C ALA A 556 -8.92 26.97 4.48
N GLY A 557 -9.87 27.43 5.29
CA GLY A 557 -11.18 26.81 5.37
C GLY A 557 -12.04 27.19 4.17
N THR A 558 -13.26 26.68 4.14
CA THR A 558 -14.27 27.11 3.17
C THR A 558 -15.39 27.84 3.91
N LEU A 559 -15.78 29.01 3.41
CA LEU A 559 -16.94 29.72 3.94
C LEU A 559 -18.20 28.88 3.75
N ARG A 560 -18.90 28.63 4.85
CA ARG A 560 -20.17 27.91 4.93
C ARG A 560 -21.21 28.76 5.61
N CYS A 561 -22.37 28.90 4.98
CA CYS A 561 -23.50 29.60 5.54
C CYS A 561 -24.13 28.75 6.65
N ARG A 562 -24.13 29.27 7.87
CA ARG A 562 -24.72 28.64 9.05
C ARG A 562 -25.54 29.65 9.83
N ALA A 563 -26.84 29.41 9.90
CA ALA A 563 -27.78 30.25 10.67
C ALA A 563 -27.62 31.75 10.34
N GLY A 564 -27.68 32.10 9.05
CA GLY A 564 -27.62 33.49 8.59
C GLY A 564 -26.28 34.21 8.72
N ARG A 565 -25.16 33.49 8.80
CA ARG A 565 -23.81 34.07 8.67
C ARG A 565 -22.81 33.13 8.02
N LEU A 566 -21.86 33.68 7.28
CA LEU A 566 -20.73 32.92 6.72
C LEU A 566 -19.75 32.57 7.85
N ALA A 567 -19.59 31.27 8.09
CA ALA A 567 -18.64 30.70 9.03
C ALA A 567 -17.53 29.98 8.27
N CYS A 568 -16.27 30.14 8.71
CA CYS A 568 -15.16 29.41 8.12
C CYS A 568 -15.14 27.97 8.66
N GLU A 569 -15.36 26.97 7.80
CA GLU A 569 -15.36 25.55 8.17
C GLU A 569 -14.20 24.79 7.48
N GLY A 570 -13.57 23.86 8.21
CA GLY A 570 -12.53 22.97 7.65
C GLY A 570 -11.13 23.58 7.53
N GLY A 571 -10.90 24.77 8.08
CA GLY A 571 -9.57 25.37 8.20
C GLY A 571 -8.78 24.79 9.38
N VAL A 572 -7.45 24.78 9.27
CA VAL A 572 -6.54 24.35 10.34
C VAL A 572 -6.00 25.58 11.05
N LEU A 573 -6.18 25.65 12.38
CA LEU A 573 -5.66 26.73 13.23
C LEU A 573 -4.14 26.65 13.37
N GLY A 574 -3.50 27.81 13.45
CA GLY A 574 -2.07 27.91 13.74
C GLY A 574 -1.68 27.34 15.10
N THR A 575 -0.52 26.72 15.16
CA THR A 575 0.15 26.21 16.36
C THR A 575 1.56 26.79 16.44
N PRO A 576 2.20 26.91 17.62
CA PRO A 576 3.54 27.49 17.69
C PRO A 576 4.55 26.83 16.75
N GLU A 577 5.38 27.65 16.11
CA GLU A 577 6.40 27.26 15.14
C GLU A 577 7.25 26.05 15.57
N ARG A 578 7.52 25.18 14.60
CA ARG A 578 8.48 24.08 14.71
C ARG A 578 9.35 24.13 13.46
N CYS A 579 10.66 23.89 13.62
CA CYS A 579 11.59 23.81 12.49
C CYS A 579 11.24 22.65 11.52
N ASN A 580 10.32 22.90 10.58
CA ASN A 580 9.69 21.88 9.73
C ASN A 580 9.34 22.40 8.33
N CYS A 581 9.75 23.61 7.95
CA CYS A 581 9.48 24.22 6.63
C CYS A 581 8.03 24.66 6.42
N MET A 582 7.24 24.73 7.49
CA MET A 582 5.86 25.19 7.45
C MET A 582 5.75 26.43 8.32
N ASP A 583 4.92 27.36 7.86
CA ASP A 583 4.38 28.44 8.67
C ASP A 583 3.29 27.78 9.55
N ASP A 584 3.71 27.21 10.68
CA ASP A 584 2.87 26.42 11.59
C ASP A 584 1.92 27.31 12.37
N ASP A 585 2.26 28.58 12.60
CA ASP A 585 1.45 29.57 13.31
C ASP A 585 0.71 30.57 12.39
N CYS A 586 0.98 30.47 11.09
CA CYS A 586 0.30 31.15 9.99
C CYS A 586 0.45 32.68 10.02
N ASP A 587 1.56 33.18 10.55
CA ASP A 587 1.87 34.61 10.61
C ASP A 587 2.55 35.14 9.32
N GLY A 588 2.88 34.25 8.39
CA GLY A 588 3.51 34.54 7.11
C GLY A 588 5.04 34.46 7.14
N MET A 589 5.64 34.13 8.27
CA MET A 589 7.03 33.74 8.41
C MET A 589 7.11 32.21 8.49
N ILE A 590 8.29 31.63 8.19
CA ILE A 590 8.49 30.18 8.22
C ILE A 590 9.62 29.93 9.21
N ASP A 591 9.37 29.06 10.19
CA ASP A 591 10.34 28.61 11.16
C ASP A 591 11.07 29.78 11.87
N GLU A 592 10.36 30.84 12.27
CA GLU A 592 10.95 31.97 13.00
C GLU A 592 11.02 31.75 14.52
N ASP A 593 12.08 32.26 15.13
CA ASP A 593 12.25 32.21 16.58
C ASP A 593 11.35 33.27 17.24
N ALA A 594 10.23 32.87 17.84
CA ALA A 594 9.39 33.76 18.63
C ALA A 594 10.24 34.45 19.74
N PRO A 595 10.24 35.80 19.84
CA PRO A 595 11.10 36.51 20.79
C PRO A 595 10.84 36.09 22.24
N GLY A 596 11.78 35.35 22.84
CA GLY A 596 11.69 34.87 24.22
C GLY A 596 11.31 33.39 24.38
N ALA A 597 11.01 32.67 23.29
CA ALA A 597 11.02 31.21 23.26
C ALA A 597 12.48 30.72 23.08
N GLY A 598 12.86 29.60 23.69
CA GLY A 598 14.26 29.12 23.79
C GLY A 598 14.94 28.65 22.49
N GLY A 599 14.63 29.25 21.35
CA GLY A 599 15.03 28.81 20.00
C GLY A 599 14.26 27.58 19.55
N LEU A 600 13.92 27.49 18.26
CA LEU A 600 13.21 26.33 17.69
C LEU A 600 13.99 25.02 17.76
N CYS A 601 15.30 25.10 18.00
CA CYS A 601 16.23 23.98 17.92
C CYS A 601 17.03 23.78 19.22
N PRO A 602 17.11 22.54 19.73
CA PRO A 602 17.83 22.24 20.97
C PRO A 602 19.35 22.48 20.82
N GLY A 603 20.01 22.74 21.95
CA GLY A 603 21.48 22.84 22.01
C GLY A 603 22.10 24.08 21.36
N GLY A 604 21.34 25.16 21.17
CA GLY A 604 21.81 26.38 20.50
C GLY A 604 21.93 26.24 18.98
N GLY A 605 21.31 25.20 18.40
CA GLY A 605 21.13 25.08 16.97
C GLY A 605 20.18 26.14 16.42
N ARG A 606 20.22 26.37 15.12
CA ARG A 606 19.31 27.30 14.42
C ARG A 606 18.58 26.53 13.34
N CYS A 607 17.32 26.89 13.09
CA CYS A 607 16.61 26.34 11.95
C CYS A 607 17.24 26.91 10.66
N VAL A 608 17.87 26.04 9.86
CA VAL A 608 18.49 26.43 8.59
C VAL A 608 18.09 25.42 7.53
N ALA A 609 17.33 25.90 6.53
CA ALA A 609 16.68 25.06 5.53
C ALA A 609 15.84 23.95 6.18
N CYS A 610 14.99 24.34 7.15
CA CYS A 610 13.93 23.50 7.71
C CYS A 610 14.44 22.27 8.45
N GLN A 611 15.67 22.33 8.93
CA GLN A 611 16.29 21.33 9.77
C GLN A 611 17.07 22.06 10.85
N CYS A 612 17.01 21.54 12.06
CA CYS A 612 17.87 22.02 13.14
C CYS A 612 19.32 21.74 12.78
N ARG A 613 20.05 22.80 12.45
CA ARG A 613 21.48 22.71 12.12
C ARG A 613 22.30 23.03 13.34
N THR A 614 23.29 22.17 13.56
CA THR A 614 24.29 22.38 14.59
C THR A 614 25.28 23.46 14.15
N PRO A 615 25.73 24.32 15.08
CA PRO A 615 26.80 25.26 14.79
C PRO A 615 28.09 24.51 14.43
N CYS A 616 28.90 25.08 13.54
CA CYS A 616 30.20 24.57 13.14
C CYS A 616 31.23 25.68 13.07
N LEU A 617 32.50 25.34 13.34
CA LEU A 617 33.64 26.24 13.18
C LEU A 617 34.73 25.53 12.37
N PRO A 618 35.51 26.24 11.54
CA PRO A 618 36.61 25.63 10.81
C PRO A 618 37.63 25.01 11.79
N GLY A 619 37.68 23.67 11.84
CA GLY A 619 38.72 22.90 12.54
C GLY A 619 38.29 22.21 13.83
N GLU A 620 37.42 22.80 14.66
CA GLU A 620 37.09 22.26 15.99
C GLU A 620 35.75 21.50 16.03
N PHE A 621 34.80 21.87 15.14
CA PHE A 621 33.51 21.17 14.95
C PHE A 621 33.28 20.84 13.47
N PRO A 622 33.92 19.78 12.93
CA PRO A 622 33.66 19.33 11.58
C PRO A 622 32.24 18.75 11.47
N CYS A 623 31.53 19.13 10.40
CA CYS A 623 30.21 18.60 10.12
C CYS A 623 30.23 17.09 9.86
N SER A 624 29.14 16.40 10.20
CA SER A 624 28.95 14.97 9.91
C SER A 624 29.12 14.68 8.41
N VAL A 625 29.52 13.44 8.10
CA VAL A 625 29.85 13.00 6.74
C VAL A 625 28.74 13.39 5.74
N GLY A 626 29.10 14.17 4.71
CA GLY A 626 28.16 14.64 3.67
C GLY A 626 27.67 16.08 3.85
N LEU A 627 28.03 16.77 4.93
CA LEU A 627 27.68 18.18 5.18
C LEU A 627 28.95 19.06 5.18
N ALA A 628 28.80 20.32 4.78
CA ALA A 628 29.84 21.35 4.79
C ALA A 628 29.44 22.51 5.71
N CYS A 629 30.42 23.12 6.36
CA CYS A 629 30.17 24.32 7.18
C CYS A 629 29.96 25.52 6.27
N ASN A 630 28.79 26.17 6.34
CA ASN A 630 28.51 27.37 5.55
C ASN A 630 29.18 28.61 6.16
N SER A 631 29.10 29.75 5.45
CA SER A 631 29.63 31.03 5.89
C SER A 631 28.97 31.61 7.15
N GLU A 632 27.86 31.02 7.59
CA GLU A 632 27.12 31.42 8.78
C GLU A 632 27.42 30.52 9.98
N ASN A 633 28.42 29.63 9.87
CA ASN A 633 28.86 28.69 10.91
C ASN A 633 27.79 27.63 11.26
N PHE A 634 27.08 27.09 10.27
CA PHE A 634 26.17 25.95 10.44
C PHE A 634 26.40 24.85 9.39
N CYS A 635 26.18 23.59 9.79
CA CYS A 635 26.37 22.43 8.91
C CYS A 635 25.24 22.27 7.90
N VAL A 636 25.53 22.40 6.60
CA VAL A 636 24.54 22.30 5.51
C VAL A 636 25.01 21.38 4.36
N PRO A 637 24.11 20.81 3.54
CA PRO A 637 24.51 20.06 2.34
C PRO A 637 25.34 20.92 1.38
N PRO A 638 26.35 20.37 0.67
CA PRO A 638 27.15 21.14 -0.29
C PRO A 638 26.29 21.57 -1.48
N LEU A 639 26.00 22.87 -1.56
CA LEU A 639 25.18 23.47 -2.62
C LEU A 639 25.89 23.47 -3.98
N CYS A 640 25.15 23.18 -5.04
CA CYS A 640 25.58 23.41 -6.42
C CYS A 640 24.96 24.72 -6.94
N GLY A 641 25.66 25.84 -6.77
CA GLY A 641 25.03 27.14 -6.98
C GLY A 641 23.95 27.39 -5.92
N THR A 642 22.68 27.42 -6.31
CA THR A 642 21.52 27.65 -5.43
C THR A 642 20.66 26.40 -5.19
N GLU A 643 21.03 25.24 -5.76
CA GLU A 643 20.21 24.03 -5.71
C GLU A 643 21.00 22.80 -5.21
N ILE A 644 20.27 21.84 -4.63
CA ILE A 644 20.77 20.51 -4.28
C ILE A 644 20.41 19.58 -5.44
N CYS A 645 21.41 18.94 -6.05
CA CYS A 645 21.18 18.06 -7.19
C CYS A 645 20.51 16.75 -6.78
N SER A 646 19.63 16.23 -7.65
CA SER A 646 18.98 14.93 -7.45
C SER A 646 20.01 13.77 -7.51
N PRO A 647 19.69 12.57 -6.99
CA PRO A 647 20.63 11.43 -6.94
C PRO A 647 21.19 10.99 -8.32
N THR A 648 20.54 11.36 -9.42
CA THR A 648 20.96 11.05 -10.80
C THR A 648 21.75 12.18 -11.46
N GLN A 649 21.95 13.30 -10.77
CA GLN A 649 22.60 14.51 -11.28
C GLN A 649 23.95 14.76 -10.60
N ILE A 650 24.85 15.48 -11.27
CA ILE A 650 26.10 16.00 -10.69
C ILE A 650 26.14 17.51 -10.79
N CYS A 651 26.87 18.13 -9.84
CA CYS A 651 27.17 19.55 -9.91
C CYS A 651 28.25 19.83 -10.95
N GLN A 652 27.90 20.51 -12.04
CA GLN A 652 28.86 20.95 -13.03
C GLN A 652 28.58 22.41 -13.40
N ALA A 653 29.57 23.29 -13.20
CA ALA A 653 29.48 24.72 -13.45
C ALA A 653 28.26 25.40 -12.77
N ASN A 654 28.05 25.12 -11.48
CA ASN A 654 26.94 25.65 -10.67
C ASN A 654 25.53 25.32 -11.19
N ARG A 655 25.39 24.21 -11.93
CA ARG A 655 24.11 23.66 -12.37
C ARG A 655 24.06 22.16 -12.14
N CYS A 656 22.88 21.65 -11.82
CA CYS A 656 22.62 20.22 -11.74
C CYS A 656 22.45 19.65 -13.14
N VAL A 657 23.39 18.80 -13.55
CA VAL A 657 23.39 18.17 -14.87
C VAL A 657 23.09 16.68 -14.70
N ASP A 658 22.12 16.19 -15.46
CA ASP A 658 21.81 14.76 -15.54
C ASP A 658 23.01 13.99 -16.11
N GLN A 659 23.54 13.05 -15.33
CA GLN A 659 24.71 12.26 -15.70
C GLN A 659 24.46 11.36 -16.92
N CYS A 660 23.21 10.98 -17.18
CA CYS A 660 22.80 10.15 -18.30
C CYS A 660 22.41 10.94 -19.56
N ALA A 661 22.06 12.23 -19.42
CA ALA A 661 21.67 13.06 -20.57
C ALA A 661 22.80 13.28 -21.59
N ALA A 662 24.07 13.15 -21.17
CA ALA A 662 25.24 13.31 -22.04
C ALA A 662 25.92 11.98 -22.44
N LEU A 663 25.49 10.84 -21.89
CA LEU A 663 26.15 9.55 -22.11
C LEU A 663 25.47 8.78 -23.24
N THR A 664 26.08 8.77 -24.43
CA THR A 664 25.60 7.95 -25.56
C THR A 664 26.05 6.51 -25.38
N CYS A 665 25.12 5.61 -25.11
CA CYS A 665 25.42 4.19 -24.95
C CYS A 665 25.41 3.42 -26.28
N PRO A 666 26.32 2.45 -26.47
CA PRO A 666 26.29 1.53 -27.61
C PRO A 666 24.97 0.76 -27.71
N SER A 667 24.66 0.25 -28.90
CA SER A 667 23.45 -0.55 -29.14
C SER A 667 23.34 -1.72 -28.15
N GLY A 668 22.17 -1.85 -27.50
CA GLY A 668 21.91 -2.87 -26.46
C GLY A 668 22.30 -2.47 -25.03
N GLN A 669 22.84 -1.27 -24.82
CA GLN A 669 23.14 -0.71 -23.50
C GLN A 669 22.31 0.52 -23.19
N VAL A 670 22.07 0.74 -21.90
CA VAL A 670 21.36 1.91 -21.35
C VAL A 670 22.18 2.54 -20.23
N CYS A 671 22.00 3.83 -20.01
CA CYS A 671 22.67 4.51 -18.92
C CYS A 671 22.03 4.12 -17.57
N ASN A 672 22.86 3.75 -16.61
CA ASN A 672 22.45 3.50 -15.23
C ASN A 672 23.47 4.13 -14.27
N VAL A 673 23.00 4.82 -13.24
CA VAL A 673 23.84 5.44 -12.22
C VAL A 673 24.06 4.42 -11.09
N ARG A 674 25.28 3.90 -10.97
CA ARG A 674 25.71 3.06 -9.84
C ARG A 674 26.87 3.72 -9.11
N ASP A 675 26.83 3.70 -7.77
CA ASP A 675 27.84 4.33 -6.90
C ASP A 675 28.09 5.82 -7.24
N GLY A 676 27.02 6.54 -7.59
CA GLY A 676 27.05 7.98 -7.91
C GLY A 676 27.66 8.33 -9.28
N ARG A 677 27.89 7.35 -10.17
CA ARG A 677 28.41 7.59 -11.52
C ARG A 677 27.58 6.92 -12.61
N ALA A 678 27.22 7.66 -13.66
CA ALA A 678 26.60 7.11 -14.87
C ALA A 678 27.56 6.18 -15.64
N ARG A 679 27.07 4.99 -15.99
CA ARG A 679 27.77 4.02 -16.85
C ARG A 679 26.78 3.39 -17.83
N CYS A 680 27.26 3.01 -19.00
CA CYS A 680 26.49 2.17 -19.91
C CYS A 680 26.49 0.74 -19.39
N VAL A 681 25.31 0.24 -19.06
CA VAL A 681 25.06 -1.13 -18.62
C VAL A 681 24.18 -1.84 -19.63
N GLU A 682 24.16 -3.16 -19.63
CA GLU A 682 23.26 -3.92 -20.50
C GLU A 682 21.80 -3.55 -20.24
N ASN A 683 21.00 -3.43 -21.30
CA ASN A 683 19.55 -3.18 -21.20
C ASN A 683 18.78 -4.46 -20.86
N ASN A 684 19.15 -5.08 -19.75
CA ASN A 684 18.58 -6.29 -19.21
C ASN A 684 18.81 -6.32 -17.69
N CYS A 685 18.32 -7.36 -17.02
CA CYS A 685 18.41 -7.42 -15.57
C CYS A 685 19.84 -7.59 -15.00
N TYR A 686 20.84 -8.00 -15.78
CA TYR A 686 22.22 -8.04 -15.26
C TYR A 686 22.80 -6.63 -15.12
N GLY A 687 22.39 -5.71 -15.99
CA GLY A 687 22.77 -4.30 -15.95
C GLY A 687 21.87 -3.44 -15.05
N LEU A 688 20.56 -3.71 -15.04
CA LEU A 688 19.55 -2.89 -14.36
C LEU A 688 19.14 -3.41 -12.97
N GLY A 689 19.39 -4.68 -12.67
CA GLY A 689 18.90 -5.34 -11.46
C GLY A 689 17.45 -5.83 -11.59
N CYS A 690 17.00 -6.61 -10.61
CA CYS A 690 15.62 -7.06 -10.45
C CYS A 690 15.04 -6.54 -9.14
N THR A 691 13.73 -6.39 -9.04
CA THR A 691 13.06 -5.91 -7.82
C THR A 691 12.68 -7.06 -6.90
N GLY A 692 12.57 -6.79 -5.59
CA GLY A 692 12.15 -7.78 -4.60
C GLY A 692 13.07 -9.01 -4.54
N THR A 693 12.47 -10.21 -4.55
CA THR A 693 13.19 -11.50 -4.48
C THR A 693 13.49 -12.10 -5.85
N GLN A 694 13.39 -11.34 -6.95
CA GLN A 694 13.60 -11.88 -8.29
C GLN A 694 15.08 -12.12 -8.63
N LEU A 695 15.35 -13.11 -9.47
CA LEU A 695 16.67 -13.47 -9.99
C LEU A 695 16.76 -13.07 -11.46
N CYS A 696 17.94 -12.66 -11.90
CA CYS A 696 18.18 -12.46 -13.33
C CYS A 696 18.57 -13.79 -13.98
N ARG A 697 17.76 -14.27 -14.93
CA ARG A 697 18.01 -15.49 -15.73
C ARG A 697 17.84 -15.17 -17.21
N ALA A 698 18.86 -15.50 -18.01
CA ALA A 698 18.89 -15.18 -19.44
C ALA A 698 18.52 -13.72 -19.79
N GLY A 699 18.85 -12.77 -18.91
CA GLY A 699 18.54 -11.34 -19.10
C GLY A 699 17.11 -10.91 -18.74
N VAL A 700 16.29 -11.82 -18.18
CA VAL A 700 14.93 -11.54 -17.70
C VAL A 700 14.82 -11.76 -16.19
N CYS A 701 14.10 -10.88 -15.50
CA CYS A 701 13.78 -11.08 -14.09
C CYS A 701 12.75 -12.19 -13.94
N VAL A 702 13.13 -13.26 -13.26
CA VAL A 702 12.27 -14.39 -12.93
C VAL A 702 12.12 -14.49 -11.41
N ASN A 703 11.01 -15.04 -10.94
CA ASN A 703 10.79 -15.20 -9.50
C ASN A 703 11.80 -16.20 -8.91
N ASN A 704 12.37 -15.89 -7.74
CA ASN A 704 13.16 -16.87 -7.00
C ASN A 704 12.22 -17.88 -6.32
N GLY A 705 11.91 -18.97 -7.00
CA GLY A 705 11.12 -20.06 -6.42
C GLY A 705 11.75 -20.66 -5.16
N CYS A 706 13.06 -20.51 -4.95
CA CYS A 706 13.74 -20.99 -3.74
C CYS A 706 13.68 -20.02 -2.55
N ALA A 707 13.15 -18.81 -2.70
CA ALA A 707 13.07 -17.84 -1.60
C ALA A 707 12.13 -18.30 -0.45
N ALA A 708 11.13 -19.15 -0.76
CA ALA A 708 10.17 -19.68 0.22
C ALA A 708 10.02 -21.21 0.16
N GLN A 709 10.82 -21.91 -0.66
CA GLN A 709 10.70 -23.35 -0.84
C GLN A 709 11.57 -24.11 0.17
N THR A 710 10.92 -24.91 1.02
CA THR A 710 11.62 -25.88 1.87
C THR A 710 11.72 -27.23 1.16
N CYS A 711 12.93 -27.74 1.01
CA CYS A 711 13.18 -29.06 0.42
C CYS A 711 13.27 -30.14 1.51
N PRO A 712 12.95 -31.42 1.17
CA PRO A 712 13.06 -32.53 2.12
C PRO A 712 14.46 -32.69 2.72
N ALA A 713 14.55 -33.33 3.88
CA ALA A 713 15.83 -33.58 4.55
C ALA A 713 16.87 -34.23 3.60
N GLY A 714 18.10 -33.71 3.60
CA GLY A 714 19.16 -34.14 2.69
C GLY A 714 19.07 -33.56 1.27
N GLN A 715 18.12 -32.66 1.01
CA GLN A 715 18.00 -31.90 -0.24
C GLN A 715 18.15 -30.40 0.01
N PHE A 716 18.41 -29.65 -1.05
CA PHE A 716 18.45 -28.20 -1.03
C PHE A 716 17.71 -27.64 -2.25
N CYS A 717 17.32 -26.37 -2.16
CA CYS A 717 16.60 -25.73 -3.25
C CYS A 717 17.57 -25.09 -4.23
N ARG A 718 17.46 -25.49 -5.50
CA ARG A 718 18.14 -24.87 -6.64
C ARG A 718 17.09 -24.23 -7.57
N PRO A 719 17.19 -22.93 -7.89
CA PRO A 719 16.29 -22.32 -8.86
C PRO A 719 16.63 -22.81 -10.29
N GLY A 720 15.61 -23.21 -11.05
CA GLY A 720 15.73 -23.54 -12.46
C GLY A 720 15.88 -22.30 -13.36
N ALA A 721 15.99 -22.53 -14.67
CA ALA A 721 16.14 -21.46 -15.67
C ALA A 721 14.96 -20.46 -15.69
N THR A 722 13.75 -20.92 -15.35
CA THR A 722 12.54 -20.09 -15.23
C THR A 722 12.35 -19.50 -13.83
N GLY A 723 13.30 -19.73 -12.91
CA GLY A 723 13.17 -19.36 -11.51
C GLY A 723 12.38 -20.37 -10.66
N ALA A 724 11.73 -21.36 -11.27
CA ALA A 724 10.99 -22.41 -10.56
C ALA A 724 11.90 -23.18 -9.57
N ALA A 725 11.37 -23.47 -8.38
CA ALA A 725 12.09 -24.17 -7.34
C ALA A 725 12.31 -25.64 -7.70
N GLN A 726 13.53 -26.15 -7.59
CA GLN A 726 13.85 -27.57 -7.78
C GLN A 726 14.59 -28.10 -6.56
N CYS A 727 14.00 -29.09 -5.89
CA CYS A 727 14.65 -29.78 -4.78
C CYS A 727 15.58 -30.87 -5.29
N VAL A 728 16.87 -30.70 -5.01
CA VAL A 728 17.95 -31.60 -5.45
C VAL A 728 18.70 -32.12 -4.23
N ARG A 729 19.19 -33.36 -4.28
CA ARG A 729 19.95 -33.92 -3.15
C ARG A 729 21.26 -33.17 -2.94
N SER A 730 21.60 -32.98 -1.67
CA SER A 730 22.80 -32.27 -1.24
C SER A 730 24.03 -33.18 -1.32
N CYS A 731 25.17 -32.59 -1.66
CA CYS A 731 26.47 -33.24 -1.57
C CYS A 731 27.15 -33.02 -0.22
N ALA A 732 26.53 -32.28 0.70
CA ALA A 732 27.10 -31.94 2.00
C ALA A 732 27.53 -33.16 2.84
N THR A 733 26.85 -34.30 2.71
CA THR A 733 27.13 -35.52 3.48
C THR A 733 27.59 -36.69 2.61
N THR A 734 27.79 -36.49 1.30
CA THR A 734 28.05 -37.58 0.36
C THR A 734 29.55 -37.75 0.11
N GLN A 735 30.14 -38.85 0.59
CA GLN A 735 31.55 -39.18 0.31
C GLN A 735 31.67 -40.06 -0.93
N CYS A 736 32.38 -39.58 -1.96
CA CYS A 736 32.58 -40.30 -3.20
C CYS A 736 33.94 -41.02 -3.27
N PRO A 737 34.01 -42.18 -3.95
CA PRO A 737 35.27 -42.88 -4.22
C PRO A 737 36.29 -42.02 -4.98
N PRO A 738 37.59 -42.35 -4.92
CA PRO A 738 38.61 -41.75 -5.79
C PRO A 738 38.18 -41.83 -7.26
N THR A 739 38.47 -40.78 -8.05
CA THR A 739 38.03 -40.57 -9.46
C THR A 739 36.54 -40.25 -9.66
N GLN A 740 35.78 -40.03 -8.60
CA GLN A 740 34.38 -39.60 -8.65
C GLN A 740 34.16 -38.31 -7.85
N SER A 741 33.17 -37.53 -8.28
CA SER A 741 32.73 -36.29 -7.64
C SER A 741 31.22 -36.35 -7.39
N CYS A 742 30.74 -35.67 -6.35
CA CYS A 742 29.31 -35.63 -6.07
C CYS A 742 28.58 -34.61 -6.95
N LEU A 743 27.46 -35.03 -7.55
CA LEU A 743 26.52 -34.20 -8.30
C LEU A 743 25.09 -34.59 -7.88
N ASP A 744 24.33 -33.64 -7.35
CA ASP A 744 22.95 -33.86 -6.89
C ASP A 744 22.81 -35.10 -5.98
N GLY A 745 23.74 -35.25 -5.03
CA GLY A 745 23.79 -36.36 -4.07
C GLY A 745 24.21 -37.72 -4.64
N ALA A 746 24.68 -37.79 -5.89
CA ALA A 746 25.17 -39.02 -6.52
C ALA A 746 26.65 -38.89 -6.92
N CYS A 747 27.41 -39.97 -6.74
CA CYS A 747 28.80 -40.00 -7.18
C CYS A 747 28.88 -40.28 -8.68
N VAL A 748 29.42 -39.32 -9.42
CA VAL A 748 29.60 -39.37 -10.88
C VAL A 748 31.09 -39.42 -11.22
N ALA A 749 31.44 -40.11 -12.30
CA ALA A 749 32.82 -40.20 -12.77
C ALA A 749 33.37 -38.81 -13.09
N ASP A 750 34.53 -38.48 -12.51
CA ASP A 750 35.23 -37.22 -12.72
C ASP A 750 36.72 -37.50 -13.02
N PRO A 751 37.07 -37.61 -14.32
CA PRO A 751 38.46 -37.83 -14.75
C PRO A 751 39.43 -36.71 -14.36
N CYS A 752 38.92 -35.58 -13.84
CA CYS A 752 39.73 -34.45 -13.35
C CYS A 752 39.93 -34.47 -11.83
N GLN A 753 39.29 -35.38 -11.10
CA GLN A 753 39.47 -35.52 -9.66
C GLN A 753 40.92 -35.96 -9.37
N GLY A 754 41.68 -35.13 -8.65
CA GLY A 754 43.09 -35.35 -8.35
C GLY A 754 44.10 -34.86 -9.41
N VAL A 755 43.63 -34.33 -10.54
CA VAL A 755 44.51 -33.74 -11.56
C VAL A 755 44.93 -32.33 -11.15
N ARG A 756 46.23 -32.10 -10.96
CA ARG A 756 46.80 -30.77 -10.68
C ARG A 756 47.29 -30.13 -11.97
N CYS A 757 46.72 -28.97 -12.31
CA CYS A 757 47.12 -28.19 -13.47
C CYS A 757 47.92 -26.96 -13.04
N ASP A 758 48.83 -26.51 -13.92
CA ASP A 758 49.64 -25.32 -13.69
C ASP A 758 48.79 -24.05 -13.72
N VAL A 759 49.27 -22.98 -13.08
CA VAL A 759 48.59 -21.68 -12.98
C VAL A 759 48.20 -21.17 -14.37
N GLY A 760 46.90 -20.91 -14.57
CA GLY A 760 46.35 -20.45 -15.84
C GLY A 760 45.91 -21.56 -16.81
N THR A 761 46.00 -22.82 -16.38
CA THR A 761 45.40 -23.98 -17.06
C THR A 761 44.41 -24.68 -16.13
N LEU A 762 43.36 -25.28 -16.69
CA LEU A 762 42.35 -26.05 -15.97
C LEU A 762 42.24 -27.46 -16.52
N CYS A 763 41.80 -28.41 -15.69
CA CYS A 763 41.55 -29.76 -16.16
C CYS A 763 40.24 -29.82 -16.97
N ALA A 764 40.34 -30.24 -18.23
CA ALA A 764 39.23 -30.55 -19.13
C ALA A 764 39.18 -32.05 -19.43
N VAL A 765 37.99 -32.60 -19.66
CA VAL A 765 37.86 -34.01 -20.05
C VAL A 765 38.01 -34.09 -21.57
N VAL A 766 39.12 -34.67 -22.03
CA VAL A 766 39.42 -34.86 -23.46
C VAL A 766 39.58 -36.36 -23.70
N GLY A 767 38.71 -36.94 -24.53
CA GLY A 767 38.74 -38.39 -24.80
C GLY A 767 38.56 -39.26 -23.55
N GLY A 768 37.75 -38.81 -22.57
CA GLY A 768 37.48 -39.53 -21.32
C GLY A 768 38.59 -39.45 -20.26
N ARG A 769 39.65 -38.66 -20.49
CA ARG A 769 40.75 -38.42 -19.53
C ARG A 769 40.81 -36.95 -19.13
N GLY A 770 41.21 -36.67 -17.89
CA GLY A 770 41.50 -35.30 -17.44
C GLY A 770 42.82 -34.80 -18.03
N VAL A 771 42.76 -33.73 -18.82
CA VAL A 771 43.91 -33.10 -19.48
C VAL A 771 43.90 -31.61 -19.14
N CYS A 772 45.04 -31.06 -18.74
CA CYS A 772 45.17 -29.62 -18.49
C CYS A 772 45.13 -28.84 -19.80
N GLN A 773 44.17 -27.93 -19.93
CA GLN A 773 43.98 -27.03 -21.06
C GLN A 773 44.03 -25.57 -20.58
N PRO A 774 44.41 -24.60 -21.43
CA PRO A 774 44.33 -23.18 -21.08
C PRO A 774 42.93 -22.81 -20.60
N ASP A 775 42.82 -22.01 -19.53
CA ASP A 775 41.53 -21.58 -19.01
C ASP A 775 40.86 -20.59 -19.99
N PRO A 776 39.73 -20.97 -20.65
CA PRO A 776 39.03 -20.10 -21.59
C PRO A 776 38.34 -18.91 -20.88
N CYS A 777 38.26 -18.90 -19.55
CA CYS A 777 37.66 -17.83 -18.75
C CYS A 777 38.68 -16.87 -18.14
N ARG A 778 39.98 -17.08 -18.38
CA ARG A 778 41.07 -16.29 -17.79
C ARG A 778 40.91 -14.78 -17.98
N ASN A 779 40.27 -14.34 -19.07
CA ASN A 779 40.09 -12.93 -19.43
C ASN A 779 38.63 -12.45 -19.45
N ILE A 780 37.66 -13.31 -19.12
CA ILE A 780 36.22 -12.97 -19.23
C ILE A 780 35.68 -12.41 -17.90
N GLY A 781 36.27 -12.78 -16.77
CA GLY A 781 35.86 -12.33 -15.44
C GLY A 781 34.48 -12.82 -15.00
N ALA A 782 34.12 -12.56 -13.74
CA ALA A 782 32.75 -12.70 -13.25
C ALA A 782 32.00 -11.38 -13.41
N GLN A 783 30.73 -11.44 -13.77
CA GLN A 783 29.86 -10.27 -13.89
C GLN A 783 28.71 -10.41 -12.89
N PRO A 784 28.05 -9.31 -12.48
CA PRO A 784 26.91 -9.39 -11.56
C PRO A 784 25.87 -10.42 -12.06
N GLY A 785 25.61 -11.45 -11.24
CA GLY A 785 24.68 -12.54 -11.55
C GLY A 785 25.14 -13.56 -12.60
N ARG A 786 26.38 -13.48 -13.11
CA ARG A 786 26.92 -14.40 -14.13
C ARG A 786 28.32 -14.88 -13.82
N VAL A 787 28.58 -16.14 -14.13
CA VAL A 787 29.91 -16.76 -14.04
C VAL A 787 30.36 -17.23 -15.43
N CYS A 788 31.66 -17.14 -15.71
CA CYS A 788 32.17 -17.67 -16.97
C CYS A 788 32.24 -19.21 -16.91
N ARG A 789 31.48 -19.88 -17.78
CA ARG A 789 31.51 -21.33 -18.02
C ARG A 789 31.94 -21.67 -19.46
N ASN A 790 33.07 -22.38 -19.59
CA ASN A 790 33.68 -22.83 -20.84
C ASN A 790 33.88 -21.71 -21.89
N GLY A 791 34.30 -20.53 -21.44
CA GLY A 791 34.51 -19.37 -22.32
C GLY A 791 33.24 -18.56 -22.61
N VAL A 792 32.11 -18.88 -21.99
CA VAL A 792 30.83 -18.19 -22.16
C VAL A 792 30.31 -17.74 -20.80
N LEU A 793 29.80 -16.51 -20.70
CA LEU A 793 29.10 -16.07 -19.50
C LEU A 793 27.74 -16.76 -19.41
N VAL A 794 27.50 -17.45 -18.30
CA VAL A 794 26.24 -18.10 -17.99
C VAL A 794 25.72 -17.58 -16.65
N ASP A 795 24.43 -17.78 -16.38
CA ASP A 795 23.85 -17.50 -15.08
C ASP A 795 24.67 -18.12 -13.96
N ASP A 796 24.90 -17.36 -12.88
CA ASP A 796 25.53 -17.91 -11.70
C ASP A 796 24.67 -19.08 -11.19
N PRO A 797 25.18 -20.32 -11.21
CA PRO A 797 24.41 -21.48 -10.80
C PRO A 797 24.15 -21.50 -9.28
N CYS A 798 24.85 -20.67 -8.50
CA CYS A 798 24.63 -20.47 -7.07
C CYS A 798 23.71 -19.27 -6.76
N ALA A 799 23.32 -18.45 -7.75
CA ALA A 799 22.36 -17.39 -7.53
C ALA A 799 20.99 -17.96 -7.12
N GLY A 800 20.56 -17.59 -5.91
CA GLY A 800 19.29 -18.05 -5.31
C GLY A 800 19.32 -19.48 -4.79
N VAL A 801 20.48 -20.14 -4.71
CA VAL A 801 20.62 -21.46 -4.08
C VAL A 801 20.66 -21.31 -2.56
N VAL A 802 19.82 -22.06 -1.86
CA VAL A 802 19.78 -22.08 -0.39
C VAL A 802 20.32 -23.42 0.09
N CYS A 803 21.53 -23.43 0.64
CA CYS A 803 22.15 -24.62 1.20
C CYS A 803 21.76 -24.80 2.66
N GLY A 804 20.97 -25.85 2.96
CA GLY A 804 20.73 -26.32 4.31
C GLY A 804 21.80 -27.32 4.77
N GLY A 805 22.21 -27.26 6.03
CA GLY A 805 23.24 -28.12 6.62
C GLY A 805 24.12 -27.36 7.62
N GLY A 806 25.09 -28.04 8.25
CA GLY A 806 26.00 -27.43 9.24
C GLY A 806 26.78 -26.22 8.71
N SER A 807 27.46 -25.50 9.61
CA SER A 807 28.11 -24.19 9.36
C SER A 807 29.12 -24.13 8.22
N ASN A 808 29.59 -25.26 7.68
CA ASN A 808 30.59 -25.34 6.61
C ASN A 808 30.01 -25.59 5.21
N VAL A 809 28.69 -25.78 5.06
CA VAL A 809 28.09 -26.10 3.76
C VAL A 809 27.99 -24.85 2.88
N VAL A 810 28.60 -24.90 1.69
CA VAL A 810 28.62 -23.80 0.72
C VAL A 810 28.09 -24.24 -0.64
N CYS A 811 27.49 -23.30 -1.39
CA CYS A 811 27.17 -23.54 -2.79
C CYS A 811 28.42 -23.40 -3.67
N ARG A 812 28.70 -24.42 -4.48
CA ARG A 812 29.70 -24.37 -5.56
C ARG A 812 29.16 -25.04 -6.81
N ASN A 813 29.24 -24.37 -7.97
CA ASN A 813 28.69 -24.87 -9.24
C ASN A 813 27.21 -25.30 -9.14
N GLY A 814 26.42 -24.60 -8.31
CA GLY A 814 25.03 -24.91 -8.04
C GLY A 814 24.80 -26.08 -7.08
N GLN A 815 25.85 -26.69 -6.52
CA GLN A 815 25.79 -27.82 -5.58
C GLN A 815 26.09 -27.35 -4.16
N CYS A 816 25.31 -27.79 -3.18
CA CYS A 816 25.63 -27.62 -1.77
C CYS A 816 26.58 -28.73 -1.31
N LEU A 817 27.77 -28.36 -0.87
CA LEU A 817 28.81 -29.30 -0.44
C LEU A 817 29.50 -28.84 0.84
N ASP A 818 30.01 -29.79 1.61
CA ASP A 818 30.88 -29.54 2.76
C ASP A 818 32.34 -29.68 2.31
N PRO A 819 33.12 -28.58 2.27
CA PRO A 819 34.53 -28.60 1.86
C PRO A 819 35.42 -29.51 2.71
N THR A 820 34.97 -29.88 3.92
CA THR A 820 35.73 -30.72 4.87
C THR A 820 35.53 -32.22 4.62
N LEU A 821 34.40 -32.62 4.03
CA LEU A 821 34.02 -34.02 3.80
C LEU A 821 34.19 -34.47 2.34
N THR A 822 34.18 -33.52 1.40
CA THR A 822 34.30 -33.80 -0.04
C THR A 822 35.48 -33.04 -0.64
N PRO A 823 36.47 -33.73 -1.25
CA PRO A 823 37.54 -33.05 -1.96
C PRO A 823 36.94 -32.19 -3.08
N LEU A 824 37.35 -30.92 -3.06
CA LEU A 824 36.77 -29.79 -3.77
C LEU A 824 36.47 -30.10 -5.25
N ILE A 825 35.20 -29.92 -5.63
CA ILE A 825 34.81 -29.63 -7.02
C ILE A 825 35.65 -28.46 -7.50
N ARG A 826 36.23 -28.57 -8.71
CA ARG A 826 36.81 -27.50 -9.55
C ARG A 826 36.60 -26.10 -8.95
N ASP A 827 37.67 -25.44 -8.52
CA ASP A 827 37.62 -24.00 -8.28
C ASP A 827 37.18 -23.31 -9.56
N ARG A 828 35.90 -22.96 -9.58
CA ARG A 828 35.26 -22.18 -10.61
C ARG A 828 34.16 -21.34 -9.99
N VAL A 829 34.51 -20.56 -8.98
CA VAL A 829 33.80 -19.33 -8.63
C VAL A 829 34.86 -18.34 -8.15
N VAL A 830 35.39 -17.51 -9.06
CA VAL A 830 36.04 -16.26 -8.65
C VAL A 830 34.93 -15.22 -8.59
N GLY A 831 34.29 -15.16 -7.42
CA GLY A 831 33.25 -14.19 -7.09
C GLY A 831 33.49 -13.67 -5.68
N SER A 832 34.53 -12.85 -5.49
CA SER A 832 34.71 -12.06 -4.28
C SER A 832 33.79 -10.84 -4.34
N GLY A 833 32.52 -11.01 -3.95
CA GLY A 833 31.59 -9.93 -3.67
C GLY A 833 31.68 -9.52 -2.20
N GLY A 834 32.83 -8.97 -1.82
CA GLY A 834 33.08 -8.38 -0.51
C GLY A 834 34.08 -7.26 -0.71
N GLY A 835 33.60 -6.02 -0.69
CA GLY A 835 34.43 -4.83 -0.75
C GLY A 835 35.27 -4.70 0.52
N CYS A 836 36.43 -5.34 0.53
CA CYS A 836 37.58 -4.91 1.32
C CYS A 836 38.80 -5.05 0.43
N SER A 837 39.29 -3.92 -0.10
CA SER A 837 40.63 -3.84 -0.65
C SER A 837 41.63 -3.96 0.50
N VAL A 838 42.07 -5.17 0.79
CA VAL A 838 43.28 -5.40 1.58
C VAL A 838 44.42 -5.61 0.58
N SER A 839 45.31 -4.62 0.50
CA SER A 839 46.59 -4.76 -0.21
C SER A 839 47.50 -5.68 0.60
N PRO A 840 48.00 -6.81 0.05
CA PRO A 840 49.04 -7.59 0.71
C PRO A 840 50.40 -7.15 0.19
N SER A 841 51.11 -6.30 0.94
CA SER A 841 52.56 -6.15 0.80
C SER A 841 53.24 -6.75 2.02
N GLY A 842 53.73 -7.99 1.89
CA GLY A 842 54.32 -8.69 3.03
C GLY A 842 55.01 -10.01 2.71
N GLN A 843 56.15 -9.92 2.01
CA GLN A 843 57.31 -10.82 2.08
C GLN A 843 57.26 -12.23 1.46
N ARG A 844 58.27 -12.52 0.62
CA ARG A 844 59.35 -13.50 0.84
C ARG A 844 60.35 -13.40 -0.32
N SER A 845 61.54 -12.87 -0.10
CA SER A 845 62.74 -13.55 0.39
C SER A 845 63.44 -14.43 -0.67
N LEU A 846 64.67 -14.00 -0.97
CA LEU A 846 65.86 -14.75 -1.44
C LEU A 846 66.14 -14.93 -2.94
N ARG A 847 67.21 -14.21 -3.33
CA ARG A 847 68.37 -14.60 -4.14
C ARG A 847 68.25 -14.67 -5.67
N GLY A 848 69.12 -13.89 -6.31
CA GLY A 848 69.91 -14.37 -7.46
C GLY A 848 69.89 -13.50 -8.73
N GLY A 849 70.78 -12.49 -8.76
CA GLY A 849 71.75 -12.18 -9.82
C GLY A 849 71.40 -12.12 -11.33
N TRP A 850 72.13 -11.18 -12.00
CA TRP A 850 72.43 -11.08 -13.45
C TRP A 850 71.27 -10.54 -14.32
N LEU A 851 71.35 -9.55 -15.21
CA LEU A 851 72.35 -8.68 -15.88
C LEU A 851 71.54 -7.47 -16.41
N LEU A 852 72.04 -6.23 -16.46
CA LEU A 852 72.74 -5.56 -17.58
C LEU A 852 73.06 -4.13 -17.09
N ALA A 853 74.32 -3.68 -16.94
CA ALA A 853 75.14 -2.92 -17.91
C ALA A 853 74.33 -1.86 -18.70
N ALA A 854 74.68 -0.57 -18.82
CA ALA A 854 75.81 0.30 -18.50
C ALA A 854 75.22 1.75 -18.58
N SER A 855 75.75 2.83 -17.98
CA SER A 855 76.98 3.53 -18.38
C SER A 855 77.14 4.80 -17.54
N VAL A 856 78.36 5.04 -17.04
CA VAL A 856 79.15 6.30 -17.11
C VAL A 856 78.47 7.61 -16.60
N ALA A 857 78.76 8.11 -15.40
CA ALA A 857 79.97 8.78 -14.87
C ALA A 857 79.99 10.32 -15.04
N LEU A 858 80.76 10.96 -14.15
CA LEU A 858 81.09 12.39 -13.99
C LEU A 858 80.04 13.19 -13.21
N GLY A 859 80.38 14.02 -12.23
CA GLY A 859 81.65 14.46 -11.65
C GLY A 859 81.26 15.24 -10.40
N ALA A 860 81.87 14.96 -9.25
CA ALA A 860 82.99 15.71 -8.73
C ALA A 860 82.66 17.16 -8.32
N LEU A 861 83.08 17.46 -7.10
CA LEU A 861 83.33 18.78 -6.50
C LEU A 861 82.08 19.50 -5.98
N GLY A 862 81.98 19.87 -4.71
CA GLY A 862 83.02 19.98 -3.70
C GLY A 862 82.91 21.34 -3.03
N ARG A 863 83.21 21.33 -1.72
CA ARG A 863 83.52 22.49 -0.87
C ARG A 863 82.31 23.41 -0.58
N ARG A 864 82.17 24.00 0.59
CA ARG A 864 82.94 24.02 1.84
C ARG A 864 82.08 24.82 2.82
N ARG A 865 82.11 24.41 4.09
CA ARG A 865 82.16 25.26 5.30
C ARG A 865 81.10 26.36 5.45
N ARG A 866 80.40 26.30 6.59
CA ARG A 866 80.68 27.09 7.81
C ARG A 866 79.80 26.53 8.95
N ARG A 867 80.44 26.08 10.04
CA ARG A 867 80.46 26.71 11.39
C ARG A 867 79.06 26.72 12.00
N ARG A 868 78.76 25.82 12.94
CA ARG A 868 79.16 25.76 14.37
C ARG A 868 78.02 26.33 15.20
N SER A 869 77.54 25.50 16.13
CA SER A 869 77.03 25.86 17.47
C SER A 869 75.73 26.66 17.46
N ALA A 870 74.80 26.53 18.39
CA ALA A 870 74.58 25.73 19.60
C ALA A 870 73.05 25.85 19.78
N ASP A 871 72.34 24.77 20.00
CA ASP A 871 72.02 24.24 21.33
C ASP A 871 70.99 25.06 22.10
N ALA A 872 70.11 24.28 22.73
CA ALA A 872 69.18 24.61 23.79
C ALA A 872 67.99 25.54 23.49
N GLY A 873 66.81 24.96 23.68
CA GLY A 873 65.95 25.46 24.74
C GLY A 873 64.61 26.04 24.30
N GLY A 874 63.60 25.19 24.33
CA GLY A 874 62.50 25.35 25.28
C GLY A 874 61.43 26.41 24.98
N ALA A 875 60.18 25.91 24.94
CA ALA A 875 58.94 26.58 25.28
C ALA A 875 58.57 27.79 24.38
N ARG A 876 57.43 27.77 23.69
CA ARG A 876 56.07 27.56 24.20
C ARG A 876 55.14 27.16 23.07
#